data_AF-A0A4V3C4F9-F1
#
_entry.id   AF-A0A4V3C4F9-F1
#
_cell.length_a   1.000
_cell.length_b   1.000
_cell.length_c   1.000
_cell.angle_alpha   90.00
_cell.angle_beta   90.00
_cell.angle_gamma   90.00
#
_symmetry.space_group_name_H-M   'P 1'
#
loop_
_entity.id
_entity.type
_entity.pdbx_description
1 polymer ?
#
loop_
_entity_poly.entity_id
_entity_poly.type
_entity_poly.pdbx_seq_one_letter_code
_entity_poly.pdbx_strand_id
1 'polypeptide(L)'
;MKHCKHIHILFFVLFTTFGFTWVKAQQNNAIKPNQPFNPNNPPATVLCSFDQLMSIQRSSSMFRVQEMKMNHDIQIKKSNTIDTIITLPVVFHIINQNPYSISDATIQNAIKDLNDAFGKTGAYVGSTGADTKIRFCLAQKAPDGGITNGINRVVSTYGDNLNMYTEDDRLKRLAQWDPQRYINVWLVNNIIGEISAEFSCDTWTRLNAGGYATMPPGGGVSDGIVITGFGTLFAHEMGHYLGLYHTFEGSCTNNNCETEGDRVCDTPPDGFPFNPNACSSPSGVNSCSTDTLSNYSNGFFPRDTTDFGLNFMDYGNSGCANQFTLGQALRMRAAINTQRTGLLEYKCNKPCSDNIAASFTRNISVPKTGDLISFTNTSTGASSYQWFIDNVPVATTTDFTYTFTTQGKFIVTLKAFNGGTCFASYRDEVIVGCGVIARFYSDKKSIASKAGILLDSILFTNQSLNATTYKWLMRNDNNQNEQEVSSATNLRYVFQESVAHYVRLVATNGSCSDTTNVLGINVLDPTSEAYLFVSRANCFQETKVRLEFIICNSGFKPIAPKTPVSFYDRNPTLPGAKKIDTTFIVPDSIKGRCCGVYYTHILDIGYRQIDSLYAVVGDTGTSLPISLPNTLLKELNYTNNVLRVNNIRFRAVVSPIDTTMEPKDTLFIRGGTFPDPSFTSTYTWSDAKQLNCTTCPSPYLVADSTRTKRLAVRSQYQCFDTTFITIKVPPVNDYTVIMNNANCLSKDSLSVNFTITNSYRKGVLPKNLQVSFYKGNPLTDTAVILGPVFILPDTLFAQSQTFTRSIKHIGTGTIYASVNDNGNHIRIIPANRSFEEKDSSNNIGIYNYQPPATTVNITICANNSYMGYNTTGTYTDVFTGVSSCDSVRILNLTVNPVKFTSRQLAICRGDSVLLAGAWQKNRGTYTDSLKTYLGCDSVVVTDLFMIDTPYQFLPKDTVICSTGTLMIDLPSYTNYNWSDGSTQNPHGLSQPGTYTLEVRDRNGCYGTDQITITHTFCVEIMVPNAFTPNGDGKNDVFQAMVPVPLPGYRMQIWNRWGMLVFESTTIAKGWDGTLAGQAQPPGTYVYKITYKTATGQEKQQAGTLVLLR
;
A
#
# COMPACT_ATOMS: atom_id res chain seq x y z
N MET A 1 3.55 -2.61 -36.11
CA MET A 1 3.76 -3.69 -37.09
C MET A 1 2.92 -4.88 -36.62
N LYS A 2 1.78 -5.16 -37.27
CA LYS A 2 1.61 -6.18 -38.33
C LYS A 2 1.95 -7.61 -37.82
N HIS A 3 1.08 -8.63 -37.89
CA HIS A 3 -0.19 -8.77 -38.61
C HIS A 3 -0.92 -10.07 -38.17
N CYS A 4 -2.27 -10.05 -38.25
CA CYS A 4 -3.19 -11.02 -38.90
C CYS A 4 -2.89 -12.53 -38.80
N LYS A 5 -3.82 -13.48 -38.63
CA LYS A 5 -5.27 -13.66 -38.91
C LYS A 5 -5.54 -15.14 -38.47
N HIS A 6 -6.68 -15.61 -37.93
CA HIS A 6 -7.96 -15.94 -38.57
C HIS A 6 -8.75 -16.88 -37.59
N ILE A 7 -10.04 -16.64 -37.27
CA ILE A 7 -11.27 -17.29 -37.82
C ILE A 7 -11.58 -18.65 -37.11
N HIS A 8 -12.76 -19.09 -36.62
CA HIS A 8 -14.22 -18.92 -36.90
C HIS A 8 -15.03 -19.49 -35.67
N ILE A 9 -16.15 -18.88 -35.21
CA ILE A 9 -17.59 -19.23 -35.38
C ILE A 9 -18.30 -19.97 -34.22
N LEU A 10 -19.36 -19.29 -33.73
CA LEU A 10 -20.69 -19.69 -33.19
C LEU A 10 -20.86 -20.98 -32.36
N PHE A 11 -21.54 -20.88 -31.19
CA PHE A 11 -23.00 -21.04 -31.10
C PHE A 11 -23.58 -20.56 -29.75
N PHE A 12 -24.73 -19.89 -29.86
CA PHE A 12 -25.64 -19.38 -28.82
C PHE A 12 -26.58 -20.50 -28.35
N VAL A 13 -26.88 -20.64 -27.04
CA VAL A 13 -28.21 -21.04 -26.54
C VAL A 13 -28.46 -20.43 -25.14
N LEU A 14 -29.55 -19.67 -25.02
CA LEU A 14 -30.19 -19.11 -23.82
C LEU A 14 -30.90 -20.18 -22.96
N PHE A 15 -31.18 -19.87 -21.68
CA PHE A 15 -32.46 -20.00 -20.93
C PHE A 15 -32.14 -19.96 -19.40
N THR A 16 -32.21 -18.80 -18.74
CA THR A 16 -33.32 -18.23 -17.92
C THR A 16 -33.55 -18.82 -16.51
N THR A 17 -33.35 -17.92 -15.52
CA THR A 17 -34.23 -17.55 -14.38
C THR A 17 -34.28 -18.35 -13.06
N PHE A 18 -34.32 -17.52 -11.98
CA PHE A 18 -34.64 -17.73 -10.54
C PHE A 18 -33.51 -18.27 -9.64
N GLY A 19 -33.20 -17.69 -8.46
CA GLY A 19 -33.79 -16.60 -7.69
C GLY A 19 -32.86 -16.18 -6.53
N PHE A 20 -33.18 -15.03 -5.94
CA PHE A 20 -32.46 -14.30 -4.88
C PHE A 20 -32.16 -15.10 -3.60
N THR A 21 -30.98 -14.89 -3.00
CA THR A 21 -30.82 -14.60 -1.56
C THR A 21 -29.49 -13.88 -1.28
N TRP A 22 -29.54 -12.95 -0.31
CA TRP A 22 -28.48 -12.07 0.17
C TRP A 22 -27.51 -12.77 1.13
N VAL A 23 -26.19 -12.59 0.98
CA VAL A 23 -25.20 -12.73 2.07
C VAL A 23 -24.11 -11.66 1.92
N LYS A 24 -23.78 -11.05 3.07
CA LYS A 24 -22.84 -9.94 3.29
C LYS A 24 -21.39 -10.28 2.93
N ALA A 25 -20.67 -9.22 2.59
CA ALA A 25 -19.25 -9.16 2.28
C ALA A 25 -18.34 -9.64 3.42
N GLN A 26 -17.33 -10.43 3.08
CA GLN A 26 -16.11 -10.59 3.84
C GLN A 26 -14.94 -10.90 2.89
N GLN A 27 -13.84 -10.14 3.07
CA GLN A 27 -12.47 -10.39 2.63
C GLN A 27 -12.14 -10.29 1.12
N ASN A 28 -11.17 -9.41 0.81
CA ASN A 28 -10.01 -9.71 -0.04
C ASN A 28 -9.04 -8.50 -0.08
N ASN A 29 -8.14 -8.41 0.89
CA ASN A 29 -6.87 -7.68 0.70
C ASN A 29 -5.87 -8.66 0.11
N ALA A 30 -5.72 -8.63 -1.21
CA ALA A 30 -4.71 -9.39 -1.93
C ALA A 30 -3.33 -8.71 -1.78
N ILE A 31 -2.48 -9.30 -0.94
CA ILE A 31 -1.05 -9.00 -0.89
C ILE A 31 -0.43 -9.43 -2.23
N LYS A 32 0.17 -8.49 -2.99
CA LYS A 32 0.99 -8.86 -4.15
C LYS A 32 2.35 -9.41 -3.70
N PRO A 33 2.88 -10.43 -4.37
CA PRO A 33 4.07 -11.18 -3.96
C PRO A 33 5.34 -10.48 -4.43
N ASN A 34 6.35 -10.38 -3.57
CA ASN A 34 7.78 -10.56 -3.86
C ASN A 34 8.68 -9.96 -2.75
N GLN A 35 8.75 -10.62 -1.60
CA GLN A 35 9.94 -10.66 -0.73
C GLN A 35 9.90 -12.02 0.02
N PRO A 36 11.00 -12.80 0.11
CA PRO A 36 10.99 -14.09 0.78
C PRO A 36 10.92 -13.88 2.30
N PHE A 37 9.81 -14.31 2.89
CA PHE A 37 9.62 -14.38 4.34
C PHE A 37 10.66 -15.35 4.93
N ASN A 38 11.52 -14.87 5.83
CA ASN A 38 12.48 -15.70 6.56
C ASN A 38 11.73 -16.42 7.72
N PRO A 39 11.61 -17.76 7.72
CA PRO A 39 10.68 -18.48 8.59
C PRO A 39 11.22 -18.82 10.00
N ASN A 40 12.37 -18.26 10.40
CA ASN A 40 12.99 -18.59 11.69
C ASN A 40 12.85 -17.45 12.70
N ASN A 41 11.77 -17.50 13.50
CA ASN A 41 11.46 -16.68 14.69
C ASN A 41 11.10 -15.20 14.49
N PRO A 42 9.81 -14.83 14.59
CA PRO A 42 9.42 -13.62 15.31
C PRO A 42 9.37 -13.93 16.81
N PRO A 43 10.16 -13.25 17.65
CA PRO A 43 10.05 -13.37 19.10
C PRO A 43 8.95 -12.48 19.66
N ALA A 44 8.38 -12.98 20.76
CA ALA A 44 7.30 -12.41 21.56
C ALA A 44 7.43 -10.90 21.83
N THR A 45 6.50 -10.13 21.26
CA THR A 45 6.35 -8.67 21.26
C THR A 45 5.72 -8.11 22.53
N VAL A 46 6.48 -7.53 23.48
CA VAL A 46 5.87 -6.78 24.59
C VAL A 46 5.01 -5.65 24.01
N LEU A 47 3.71 -5.91 23.85
CA LEU A 47 2.76 -4.85 23.55
C LEU A 47 2.62 -3.97 24.82
N CYS A 48 2.05 -2.80 24.68
CA CYS A 48 1.60 -1.96 25.78
C CYS A 48 0.07 -2.03 25.84
N SER A 49 -0.47 -1.93 27.05
CA SER A 49 -1.92 -1.98 27.27
C SER A 49 -2.64 -0.70 26.87
N PHE A 50 -1.89 0.37 26.57
CA PHE A 50 -2.42 1.62 26.05
C PHE A 50 -3.29 1.39 24.80
N ASP A 51 -2.81 0.66 23.80
CA ASP A 51 -3.53 0.45 22.53
C ASP A 51 -4.87 -0.25 22.74
N GLN A 52 -4.89 -1.25 23.63
CA GLN A 52 -6.10 -1.98 23.93
C GLN A 52 -7.11 -1.14 24.72
N LEU A 53 -6.65 -0.36 25.71
CA LEU A 53 -7.51 0.56 26.45
C LEU A 53 -8.06 1.66 25.54
N MET A 54 -7.22 2.22 24.66
CA MET A 54 -7.63 3.20 23.67
C MET A 54 -8.64 2.61 22.68
N SER A 55 -8.45 1.36 22.23
CA SER A 55 -9.43 0.67 21.38
C SER A 55 -10.80 0.52 22.08
N ILE A 56 -10.79 0.13 23.37
CA ILE A 56 -12.01 0.06 24.18
C ILE A 56 -12.65 1.45 24.31
N GLN A 57 -11.88 2.50 24.61
CA GLN A 57 -12.39 3.85 24.75
C GLN A 57 -12.93 4.41 23.43
N ARG A 58 -12.24 4.16 22.30
CA ARG A 58 -12.65 4.57 20.94
C ARG A 58 -13.94 3.90 20.46
N SER A 59 -14.42 2.84 21.12
CA SER A 59 -15.77 2.31 20.88
C SER A 59 -16.87 3.33 21.21
N SER A 60 -16.61 4.26 22.12
CA SER A 60 -17.50 5.38 22.46
C SER A 60 -17.36 6.52 21.44
N SER A 61 -18.48 6.96 20.86
CA SER A 61 -18.51 8.17 20.01
C SER A 61 -18.11 9.43 20.78
N MET A 62 -18.50 9.54 22.06
CA MET A 62 -18.10 10.64 22.94
C MET A 62 -16.57 10.72 23.07
N PHE A 63 -15.93 9.59 23.37
CA PHE A 63 -14.49 9.56 23.55
C PHE A 63 -13.76 9.90 22.26
N ARG A 64 -14.20 9.38 21.10
CA ARG A 64 -13.63 9.73 19.80
C ARG A 64 -13.68 11.24 19.53
N VAL A 65 -14.81 11.89 19.82
CA VAL A 65 -14.95 13.34 19.65
C VAL A 65 -14.04 14.12 20.60
N GLN A 66 -13.93 13.68 21.85
CA GLN A 66 -13.03 14.28 22.84
C GLN A 66 -11.55 14.09 22.45
N GLU A 67 -11.15 12.90 22.00
CA GLU A 67 -9.80 12.59 21.53
C GLU A 67 -9.44 13.44 20.30
N MET A 68 -10.37 13.59 19.34
CA MET A 68 -10.16 14.45 18.17
C MET A 68 -9.97 15.91 18.58
N LYS A 69 -10.82 16.44 19.48
CA LYS A 69 -10.68 17.81 19.98
C LYS A 69 -9.34 18.02 20.68
N MET A 70 -8.96 17.07 21.55
CA MET A 70 -7.69 17.11 22.27
C MET A 70 -6.51 17.17 21.31
N ASN A 71 -6.48 16.28 20.31
CA ASN A 71 -5.41 16.26 19.31
C ASN A 71 -5.34 17.56 18.50
N HIS A 72 -6.49 18.14 18.16
CA HIS A 72 -6.57 19.43 17.48
C HIS A 72 -6.00 20.57 18.34
N ASP A 73 -6.39 20.65 19.62
CA ASP A 73 -5.88 21.68 20.55
C ASP A 73 -4.35 21.57 20.71
N ILE A 74 -3.82 20.34 20.83
CA ILE A 74 -2.38 20.05 20.92
C ILE A 74 -1.65 20.53 19.66
N GLN A 75 -2.19 20.21 18.48
CA GLN A 75 -1.60 20.61 17.21
C GLN A 75 -1.48 22.13 17.09
N ILE A 76 -2.55 22.88 17.41
CA ILE A 76 -2.56 24.35 17.32
C ILE A 76 -1.58 25.00 18.31
N LYS A 77 -1.39 24.40 19.50
CA LYS A 77 -0.53 24.96 20.55
C LYS A 77 0.94 24.57 20.41
N LYS A 78 1.29 23.71 19.45
CA LYS A 78 2.66 23.24 19.24
C LYS A 78 3.59 24.41 18.88
N SER A 79 4.63 24.60 19.68
CA SER A 79 5.73 25.54 19.40
C SER A 79 6.74 24.91 18.45
N ASN A 80 7.59 25.72 17.81
CA ASN A 80 8.75 25.23 17.04
C ASN A 80 10.03 25.15 17.89
N THR A 81 10.03 25.63 19.13
CA THR A 81 11.19 25.66 20.02
C THR A 81 10.83 25.29 21.46
N ILE A 82 11.82 24.76 22.20
CA ILE A 82 11.78 24.48 23.64
C ILE A 82 12.98 25.13 24.33
N ASP A 83 12.74 26.04 25.25
CA ASP A 83 13.79 26.79 25.96
C ASP A 83 13.71 26.66 27.49
N THR A 84 12.53 26.33 28.01
CA THR A 84 12.21 26.36 29.43
C THR A 84 11.97 24.97 30.02
N ILE A 85 12.61 24.69 31.15
CA ILE A 85 12.35 23.47 31.91
C ILE A 85 11.00 23.62 32.64
N ILE A 86 10.12 22.63 32.48
CA ILE A 86 8.90 22.50 33.27
C ILE A 86 9.05 21.32 34.22
N THR A 87 8.67 21.50 35.49
CA THR A 87 8.74 20.44 36.50
C THR A 87 7.33 20.09 36.96
N LEU A 88 6.94 18.84 36.78
CA LEU A 88 5.59 18.35 37.04
C LEU A 88 5.53 17.52 38.35
N PRO A 89 4.50 17.72 39.18
CA PRO A 89 4.36 16.99 40.43
C PRO A 89 3.77 15.59 40.25
N VAL A 90 4.46 14.59 40.79
CA VAL A 90 4.09 13.17 40.76
C VAL A 90 3.73 12.70 42.16
N VAL A 91 2.67 11.90 42.26
CA VAL A 91 2.32 11.13 43.45
C VAL A 91 2.28 9.64 43.12
N PHE A 92 2.96 8.84 43.92
CA PHE A 92 2.95 7.39 43.83
C PHE A 92 1.91 6.80 44.77
N HIS A 93 1.12 5.85 44.27
CA HIS A 93 0.18 5.05 45.03
C HIS A 93 0.64 3.59 44.96
N ILE A 94 1.33 3.13 45.99
CA ILE A 94 1.81 1.76 46.09
C ILE A 94 0.65 0.92 46.63
N ILE A 95 0.07 0.07 45.77
CA ILE A 95 -1.10 -0.72 46.09
C ILE A 95 -0.74 -2.19 45.94
N ASN A 96 -0.73 -2.92 47.05
CA ASN A 96 -0.64 -4.38 47.14
C ASN A 96 -0.89 -4.82 48.60
N GLN A 97 -0.74 -6.11 48.92
CA GLN A 97 -0.88 -6.60 50.31
C GLN A 97 0.23 -6.16 51.27
N ASN A 98 1.42 -5.81 50.77
CA ASN A 98 2.55 -5.35 51.57
C ASN A 98 3.23 -4.14 50.92
N PRO A 99 2.58 -2.96 50.92
CA PRO A 99 3.04 -1.82 50.14
C PRO A 99 4.37 -1.28 50.67
N TYR A 100 4.72 -1.56 51.93
CA TYR A 100 5.97 -1.18 52.57
C TYR A 100 7.19 -2.01 52.14
N SER A 101 7.00 -3.08 51.36
CA SER A 101 8.10 -3.83 50.74
C SER A 101 8.91 -3.00 49.74
N ILE A 102 8.34 -1.92 49.22
CA ILE A 102 8.98 -1.00 48.28
C ILE A 102 9.44 0.25 49.04
N SER A 103 10.74 0.50 49.11
CA SER A 103 11.30 1.61 49.89
C SER A 103 11.08 2.98 49.23
N ASP A 104 11.04 4.06 50.03
CA ASP A 104 11.00 5.44 49.50
C ASP A 104 12.19 5.73 48.57
N ALA A 105 13.38 5.19 48.88
CA ALA A 105 14.58 5.32 48.06
C ALA A 105 14.40 4.70 46.66
N THR A 106 13.67 3.58 46.57
CA THR A 106 13.31 2.97 45.28
C THR A 106 12.49 3.92 44.43
N ILE A 107 11.48 4.57 45.02
CA ILE A 107 10.62 5.54 44.31
C ILE A 107 11.40 6.79 43.90
N GLN A 108 12.28 7.29 44.77
CA GLN A 108 13.15 8.42 44.46
C GLN A 108 14.10 8.11 43.30
N ASN A 109 14.68 6.91 43.27
CA ASN A 109 15.50 6.44 42.14
C ASN A 109 14.70 6.32 40.85
N ALA A 110 13.43 5.87 40.92
CA ALA A 110 12.56 5.82 39.76
C ALA A 110 12.26 7.21 39.17
N ILE A 111 12.01 8.22 40.01
CA ILE A 111 11.86 9.61 39.56
C ILE A 111 13.17 10.16 38.98
N LYS A 112 14.32 9.80 39.56
CA LYS A 112 15.62 10.18 39.00
C LYS A 112 15.82 9.59 37.60
N ASP A 113 15.58 8.29 37.42
CA ASP A 113 15.72 7.63 36.12
C ASP A 113 14.74 8.19 35.07
N LEU A 114 13.50 8.46 35.47
CA LEU A 114 12.51 9.14 34.60
C LEU A 114 13.01 10.52 34.15
N ASN A 115 13.59 11.30 35.07
CA ASN A 115 14.21 12.58 34.74
C ASN A 115 15.42 12.44 33.82
N ASP A 116 16.21 11.36 33.98
CA ASP A 116 17.33 11.06 33.09
C ASP A 116 16.85 10.71 31.67
N ALA A 117 15.78 9.91 31.55
CA ALA A 117 15.17 9.54 30.27
C ALA A 117 14.60 10.76 29.54
N PHE A 118 13.79 11.58 30.22
CA PHE A 118 13.19 12.80 29.66
C PHE A 118 14.21 13.93 29.47
N GLY A 119 15.29 13.90 30.24
CA GLY A 119 16.34 14.91 30.22
C GLY A 119 17.51 14.61 29.30
N LYS A 120 17.57 13.41 28.71
CA LYS A 120 18.74 12.93 27.97
C LYS A 120 20.01 13.01 28.84
N THR A 121 19.90 12.61 30.09
CA THR A 121 21.00 12.57 31.07
C THR A 121 21.20 11.16 31.61
N GLY A 122 22.15 10.97 32.52
CA GLY A 122 22.42 9.66 33.12
C GLY A 122 22.76 8.59 32.08
N ALA A 123 22.00 7.48 32.08
CA ALA A 123 22.18 6.37 31.15
C ALA A 123 21.86 6.72 29.68
N TYR A 124 21.19 7.86 29.43
CA TYR A 124 20.65 8.23 28.11
C TYR A 124 21.44 9.35 27.42
N VAL A 125 22.58 9.80 27.98
CA VAL A 125 23.42 10.88 27.41
C VAL A 125 23.88 10.58 25.97
N GLY A 126 24.15 9.31 25.67
CA GLY A 126 24.64 8.86 24.37
C GLY A 126 23.55 8.70 23.30
N SER A 127 22.27 8.92 23.62
CA SER A 127 21.19 8.77 22.63
C SER A 127 21.21 9.89 21.58
N THR A 128 20.60 9.66 20.42
CA THR A 128 20.44 10.70 19.39
C THR A 128 19.23 11.60 19.62
N GLY A 129 18.42 11.31 20.65
CA GLY A 129 17.19 12.01 20.98
C GLY A 129 17.37 13.43 21.48
N ALA A 130 16.24 14.06 21.83
CA ALA A 130 16.18 15.42 22.37
C ALA A 130 15.97 15.42 23.89
N ASP A 131 16.52 16.44 24.58
CA ASP A 131 16.10 16.77 25.94
C ASP A 131 14.70 17.40 25.86
N THR A 132 13.71 16.75 26.46
CA THR A 132 12.31 17.19 26.39
C THR A 132 12.05 18.49 27.16
N LYS A 133 12.99 18.89 28.03
CA LYS A 133 12.83 19.97 29.03
C LYS A 133 11.62 19.75 29.96
N ILE A 134 11.16 18.52 30.10
CA ILE A 134 10.18 18.10 31.11
C ILE A 134 10.94 17.39 32.23
N ARG A 135 10.64 17.74 33.47
CA ARG A 135 11.17 17.11 34.66
C ARG A 135 10.03 16.77 35.61
N PHE A 136 10.31 15.88 36.54
CA PHE A 136 9.34 15.34 37.49
C PHE A 136 9.90 15.45 38.90
N CYS A 137 9.02 15.72 39.85
CA CYS A 137 9.33 15.73 41.27
C CYS A 137 8.28 14.93 42.02
N LEU A 138 8.64 14.33 43.15
CA LEU A 138 7.62 13.89 44.10
C LEU A 138 6.92 15.13 44.67
N ALA A 139 5.59 15.09 44.70
CA ALA A 139 4.80 16.13 45.33
C ALA A 139 5.24 16.31 46.79
N GLN A 140 5.47 17.55 47.21
CA GLN A 140 5.81 17.90 48.59
C GLN A 140 4.69 18.62 49.33
N LYS A 141 3.62 18.95 48.60
CA LYS A 141 2.39 19.56 49.10
C LYS A 141 1.18 18.71 48.72
N ALA A 142 0.46 18.19 49.70
CA ALA A 142 -0.74 17.40 49.53
C ALA A 142 -1.93 18.25 49.02
N PRO A 143 -3.02 17.64 48.51
CA PRO A 143 -4.15 18.36 47.96
C PRO A 143 -4.83 19.35 48.91
N ASP A 144 -4.75 19.08 50.23
CA ASP A 144 -5.28 19.91 51.32
C ASP A 144 -4.27 20.95 51.85
N GLY A 145 -3.08 21.02 51.24
CA GLY A 145 -2.02 21.97 51.56
C GLY A 145 -0.98 21.49 52.57
N GLY A 146 -1.15 20.30 53.16
CA GLY A 146 -0.21 19.71 54.11
C GLY A 146 1.12 19.24 53.49
N ILE A 147 2.10 18.95 54.34
CA ILE A 147 3.36 18.31 53.96
C ILE A 147 3.09 16.86 53.53
N THR A 148 3.76 16.43 52.47
CA THR A 148 3.77 15.04 52.01
C THR A 148 5.14 14.70 51.41
N ASN A 149 5.46 13.40 51.32
CA ASN A 149 6.60 12.89 50.55
C ASN A 149 6.19 12.46 49.13
N GLY A 150 4.91 12.57 48.77
CA GLY A 150 4.37 12.19 47.46
C GLY A 150 4.20 10.68 47.28
N ILE A 151 4.19 9.90 48.37
CA ILE A 151 4.08 8.43 48.33
C ILE A 151 2.94 7.98 49.27
N ASN A 152 1.87 7.46 48.69
CA ASN A 152 0.76 6.82 49.40
C ASN A 152 0.92 5.31 49.37
N ARG A 153 0.56 4.64 50.46
CA ARG A 153 0.72 3.19 50.63
C ARG A 153 -0.61 2.56 51.03
N VAL A 154 -1.25 1.90 50.09
CA VAL A 154 -2.60 1.35 50.27
C VAL A 154 -2.53 -0.17 50.35
N VAL A 155 -2.95 -0.74 51.48
CA VAL A 155 -3.06 -2.18 51.66
C VAL A 155 -4.30 -2.67 50.93
N SER A 156 -4.12 -3.38 49.82
CA SER A 156 -5.24 -3.84 48.99
C SER A 156 -4.86 -5.01 48.10
N THR A 157 -5.81 -5.92 47.89
CA THR A 157 -5.66 -7.08 46.99
C THR A 157 -5.80 -6.70 45.51
N TYR A 158 -6.22 -5.48 45.17
CA TYR A 158 -6.30 -5.02 43.78
C TYR A 158 -4.93 -4.94 43.12
N GLY A 159 -3.87 -4.76 43.91
CA GLY A 159 -2.50 -4.65 43.43
C GLY A 159 -1.78 -5.96 43.10
N ASP A 160 -2.31 -7.11 43.49
CA ASP A 160 -1.56 -8.37 43.36
C ASP A 160 -1.79 -9.10 42.04
N ASN A 161 -2.98 -8.98 41.45
CA ASN A 161 -3.38 -9.59 40.18
C ASN A 161 -4.45 -8.72 39.55
N LEU A 162 -4.08 -7.50 39.18
CA LEU A 162 -5.02 -6.52 38.66
C LEU A 162 -5.56 -6.98 37.31
N ASN A 163 -6.87 -7.24 37.21
CA ASN A 163 -7.49 -7.41 35.90
C ASN A 163 -7.76 -6.04 35.26
N MET A 164 -6.91 -5.57 34.35
CA MET A 164 -7.00 -4.22 33.80
C MET A 164 -8.36 -3.92 33.15
N TYR A 165 -9.02 -4.92 32.58
CA TYR A 165 -10.25 -4.71 31.82
C TYR A 165 -11.46 -4.49 32.71
N THR A 166 -11.47 -5.11 33.89
CA THR A 166 -12.63 -5.10 34.79
C THR A 166 -12.38 -4.31 36.07
N GLU A 167 -11.13 -4.03 36.43
CA GLU A 167 -10.74 -3.50 37.74
C GLU A 167 -9.98 -2.16 37.71
N ASP A 168 -9.59 -1.61 36.55
CA ASP A 168 -8.83 -0.33 36.46
C ASP A 168 -9.47 0.79 37.29
N ASP A 169 -10.75 1.08 37.01
CA ASP A 169 -11.46 2.13 37.75
C ASP A 169 -11.57 1.83 39.26
N ARG A 170 -11.65 0.55 39.66
CA ARG A 170 -11.72 0.15 41.08
C ARG A 170 -10.37 0.39 41.76
N LEU A 171 -9.26 0.09 41.08
CA LEU A 171 -7.91 0.37 41.55
C LEU A 171 -7.66 1.88 41.69
N LYS A 172 -7.89 2.65 40.61
CA LYS A 172 -7.54 4.07 40.57
C LYS A 172 -8.26 4.86 41.66
N ARG A 173 -9.53 4.56 41.91
CA ARG A 173 -10.33 5.24 42.96
C ARG A 173 -9.75 5.14 44.37
N LEU A 174 -9.02 4.08 44.72
CA LEU A 174 -8.51 3.87 46.08
C LEU A 174 -7.61 5.01 46.59
N ALA A 175 -6.89 5.70 45.69
CA ALA A 175 -5.86 6.65 46.10
C ALA A 175 -5.77 7.90 45.22
N GLN A 176 -6.59 8.03 44.18
CA GLN A 176 -6.49 9.12 43.22
C GLN A 176 -6.50 10.50 43.92
N TRP A 177 -5.44 11.27 43.67
CA TRP A 177 -5.38 12.70 43.92
C TRP A 177 -5.91 13.44 42.71
N ASP A 178 -6.30 14.69 42.89
CA ASP A 178 -6.83 15.55 41.84
C ASP A 178 -5.96 15.49 40.56
N PRO A 179 -6.44 14.83 39.49
CA PRO A 179 -5.63 14.55 38.30
C PRO A 179 -5.31 15.82 37.50
N GLN A 180 -5.99 16.94 37.78
CA GLN A 180 -5.66 18.23 37.18
C GLN A 180 -4.42 18.86 37.83
N ARG A 181 -4.07 18.48 39.07
CA ARG A 181 -2.97 19.08 39.84
C ARG A 181 -1.80 18.13 40.10
N TYR A 182 -1.99 16.82 39.94
CA TYR A 182 -0.97 15.81 40.22
C TYR A 182 -0.97 14.70 39.17
N ILE A 183 0.22 14.24 38.79
CA ILE A 183 0.39 13.01 38.03
C ILE A 183 0.26 11.83 38.98
N ASN A 184 -0.80 11.05 38.83
CA ASN A 184 -1.05 9.88 39.67
C ASN A 184 -0.43 8.63 39.05
N VAL A 185 0.44 7.95 39.81
CA VAL A 185 1.11 6.73 39.38
C VAL A 185 0.79 5.60 40.36
N TRP A 186 0.11 4.56 39.91
CA TRP A 186 -0.18 3.37 40.68
C TRP A 186 0.89 2.31 40.42
N LEU A 187 1.53 1.86 41.49
CA LEU A 187 2.49 0.77 41.46
C LEU A 187 1.83 -0.49 42.04
N VAL A 188 1.74 -1.52 41.21
CA VAL A 188 1.12 -2.81 41.53
C VAL A 188 2.11 -3.96 41.29
N ASN A 189 1.87 -5.12 41.88
CA ASN A 189 2.77 -6.27 41.75
C ASN A 189 2.62 -6.99 40.40
N ASN A 190 1.39 -7.10 39.90
CA ASN A 190 1.10 -7.83 38.66
C ASN A 190 -0.19 -7.31 38.01
N ILE A 191 -0.17 -7.23 36.68
CA ILE A 191 -1.33 -6.87 35.86
C ILE A 191 -1.69 -8.08 34.99
N ILE A 192 -2.87 -8.62 35.22
CA ILE A 192 -3.48 -9.62 34.36
C ILE A 192 -4.20 -8.91 33.23
N GLY A 193 -3.57 -8.87 32.07
CA GLY A 193 -4.25 -8.52 30.83
C GLY A 193 -3.43 -8.94 29.63
N GLU A 194 -3.97 -9.92 28.91
CA GLU A 194 -3.36 -10.44 27.69
C GLU A 194 -3.45 -9.40 26.59
N ILE A 195 -2.33 -8.77 26.32
CA ILE A 195 -2.19 -7.70 25.34
C ILE A 195 -1.94 -8.25 23.93
N SER A 196 -1.18 -9.35 23.84
CA SER A 196 -0.90 -10.08 22.60
C SER A 196 -1.18 -11.56 22.78
N ALA A 197 -1.76 -12.14 21.74
CA ALA A 197 -1.89 -13.59 21.59
C ALA A 197 -1.58 -13.95 20.13
N GLU A 198 -0.35 -14.36 19.89
CA GLU A 198 0.10 -14.82 18.58
C GLU A 198 0.10 -16.34 18.55
N PHE A 199 -0.37 -16.91 17.44
CA PHE A 199 -0.36 -18.35 17.23
C PHE A 199 0.47 -18.67 16.00
N SER A 200 1.54 -19.44 16.17
CA SER A 200 2.42 -19.87 15.09
C SER A 200 2.89 -21.29 15.34
N CYS A 201 2.80 -22.15 14.33
CA CYS A 201 3.23 -23.54 14.37
C CYS A 201 2.78 -24.30 15.64
N ASP A 202 1.46 -24.30 15.87
CA ASP A 202 0.75 -24.89 17.02
C ASP A 202 1.09 -24.33 18.41
N THR A 203 1.81 -23.21 18.46
CA THR A 203 2.25 -22.60 19.72
C THR A 203 1.62 -21.23 19.88
N TRP A 204 0.99 -21.01 21.03
CA TRP A 204 0.55 -19.68 21.46
C TRP A 204 1.71 -18.98 22.17
N THR A 205 2.06 -17.79 21.69
CA THR A 205 2.89 -16.83 22.39
C THR A 205 1.97 -15.76 22.97
N ARG A 206 1.95 -15.64 24.30
CA ARG A 206 1.04 -14.76 25.04
C ARG A 206 1.83 -13.78 25.87
N LEU A 207 1.39 -12.53 25.86
CA LEU A 207 2.04 -11.47 26.61
C LEU A 207 1.03 -10.73 27.46
N ASN A 208 1.46 -10.42 28.67
CA ASN A 208 0.71 -9.67 29.65
C ASN A 208 1.29 -8.26 29.77
N ALA A 209 0.47 -7.34 30.24
CA ALA A 209 0.84 -5.96 30.47
C ALA A 209 1.91 -5.78 31.55
N GLY A 210 2.93 -4.98 31.23
CA GLY A 210 3.82 -4.37 32.23
C GLY A 210 3.26 -3.06 32.80
N GLY A 211 2.50 -2.31 32.00
CA GLY A 211 1.90 -1.04 32.39
C GLY A 211 0.86 -0.56 31.39
N TYR A 212 0.19 0.53 31.76
CA TYR A 212 -0.62 1.36 30.88
C TYR A 212 -0.74 2.77 31.45
N ALA A 213 -0.93 3.74 30.57
CA ALA A 213 -1.40 5.07 30.92
C ALA A 213 -2.67 5.44 30.17
N THR A 214 -3.40 6.41 30.71
CA THR A 214 -4.61 6.94 30.08
C THR A 214 -4.69 8.44 30.33
N MET A 215 -4.93 9.21 29.27
CA MET A 215 -5.15 10.66 29.31
C MET A 215 -6.55 10.97 28.78
N PRO A 216 -7.61 10.81 29.60
CA PRO A 216 -8.94 11.24 29.21
C PRO A 216 -8.99 12.78 29.07
N PRO A 217 -9.54 13.33 27.98
CA PRO A 217 -9.69 14.77 27.82
C PRO A 217 -10.54 15.37 28.96
N GLY A 218 -9.98 16.32 29.72
CA GLY A 218 -10.62 16.93 30.89
C GLY A 218 -10.39 16.21 32.23
N GLY A 219 -9.63 15.10 32.23
CA GLY A 219 -9.35 14.29 33.42
C GLY A 219 -10.45 13.28 33.75
N GLY A 220 -10.40 12.70 34.95
CA GLY A 220 -11.40 11.75 35.44
C GLY A 220 -10.80 10.56 36.18
N VAL A 221 -11.64 9.59 36.53
CA VAL A 221 -11.21 8.39 37.29
C VAL A 221 -10.19 7.57 36.52
N SER A 222 -10.30 7.51 35.19
CA SER A 222 -9.35 6.80 34.36
C SER A 222 -8.02 7.55 34.18
N ASP A 223 -7.89 8.83 34.53
CA ASP A 223 -6.64 9.58 34.32
C ASP A 223 -5.52 9.06 35.24
N GLY A 224 -4.39 8.67 34.66
CA GLY A 224 -3.33 8.03 35.43
C GLY A 224 -2.38 7.13 34.68
N ILE A 225 -1.40 6.63 35.44
CA ILE A 225 -0.40 5.64 35.01
C ILE A 225 -0.44 4.44 35.96
N VAL A 226 -0.57 3.22 35.45
CA VAL A 226 -0.48 1.98 36.24
C VAL A 226 0.70 1.17 35.73
N ILE A 227 1.63 0.80 36.63
CA ILE A 227 2.88 0.13 36.27
C ILE A 227 3.22 -1.00 37.25
N THR A 228 3.95 -2.00 36.78
CA THR A 228 4.55 -3.06 37.61
C THR A 228 6.06 -2.91 37.81
N GLY A 229 6.68 -1.99 37.06
CA GLY A 229 8.12 -1.76 37.09
C GLY A 229 8.52 -0.35 36.65
N PHE A 230 9.80 -0.04 36.80
CA PHE A 230 10.40 1.26 36.47
C PHE A 230 11.27 1.18 35.20
N GLY A 231 12.08 2.21 34.93
CA GLY A 231 12.97 2.22 33.77
C GLY A 231 12.28 2.72 32.50
N THR A 232 12.64 2.10 31.38
CA THR A 232 12.06 2.36 30.05
C THR A 232 10.55 2.20 30.03
N LEU A 233 9.99 1.21 30.75
CA LEU A 233 8.54 1.03 30.92
C LEU A 233 7.90 2.29 31.49
N PHE A 234 8.47 2.86 32.56
CA PHE A 234 7.88 4.04 33.17
C PHE A 234 8.02 5.29 32.28
N ALA A 235 9.14 5.41 31.54
CA ALA A 235 9.31 6.47 30.55
C ALA A 235 8.28 6.36 29.40
N HIS A 236 8.04 5.15 28.90
CA HIS A 236 7.06 4.82 27.87
C HIS A 236 5.63 5.19 28.31
N GLU A 237 5.20 4.70 29.48
CA GLU A 237 3.86 5.02 30.00
C GLU A 237 3.69 6.52 30.31
N MET A 238 4.75 7.17 30.79
CA MET A 238 4.73 8.63 30.98
C MET A 238 4.60 9.37 29.64
N GLY A 239 5.21 8.85 28.56
CA GLY A 239 5.03 9.37 27.20
C GLY A 239 3.55 9.32 26.77
N HIS A 240 2.89 8.18 26.96
CA HIS A 240 1.44 8.05 26.71
C HIS A 240 0.60 8.99 27.57
N TYR A 241 0.91 9.09 28.87
CA TYR A 241 0.23 10.01 29.80
C TYR A 241 0.33 11.48 29.35
N LEU A 242 1.41 11.83 28.67
CA LEU A 242 1.69 13.16 28.12
C LEU A 242 1.28 13.30 26.64
N GLY A 243 0.52 12.35 26.08
CA GLY A 243 -0.13 12.49 24.78
C GLY A 243 0.67 11.99 23.58
N LEU A 244 1.68 11.15 23.79
CA LEU A 244 2.33 10.42 22.73
C LEU A 244 1.56 9.14 22.37
N TYR A 245 1.57 8.83 21.09
CA TYR A 245 1.13 7.55 20.55
C TYR A 245 2.37 6.68 20.29
N HIS A 246 2.15 5.39 20.04
CA HIS A 246 3.20 4.53 19.52
C HIS A 246 3.68 5.00 18.16
N THR A 247 4.96 4.79 17.85
CA THR A 247 5.55 5.16 16.54
C THR A 247 4.81 4.50 15.36
N PHE A 248 4.32 3.27 15.56
CA PHE A 248 3.55 2.51 14.57
C PHE A 248 2.04 2.74 14.61
N GLU A 249 1.55 3.74 15.36
CA GLU A 249 0.13 4.12 15.34
C GLU A 249 -0.26 4.50 13.91
N GLY A 250 -1.37 3.96 13.39
CA GLY A 250 -1.83 4.26 12.02
C GLY A 250 -1.04 3.58 10.89
N SER A 251 -0.09 2.70 11.21
CA SER A 251 0.74 1.95 10.25
C SER A 251 1.47 2.91 9.29
N CYS A 252 1.61 2.56 8.00
CA CYS A 252 2.32 3.40 7.02
C CYS A 252 1.57 4.67 6.54
N THR A 253 0.45 5.04 7.17
CA THR A 253 -0.34 6.20 6.73
C THR A 253 0.31 7.50 7.21
N ASN A 254 0.82 8.32 6.28
CA ASN A 254 1.54 9.54 6.62
C ASN A 254 1.43 10.66 5.57
N ASN A 255 0.21 10.93 5.06
CA ASN A 255 0.00 12.05 4.14
C ASN A 255 0.04 13.41 4.87
N ASN A 256 -0.31 13.41 6.16
CA ASN A 256 -0.07 14.52 7.07
C ASN A 256 0.32 14.01 8.47
N CYS A 257 1.63 14.01 8.74
CA CYS A 257 2.24 13.59 10.00
C CYS A 257 1.80 14.40 11.23
N GLU A 258 1.10 15.53 11.08
CA GLU A 258 0.55 16.26 12.23
C GLU A 258 -0.79 15.69 12.71
N THR A 259 -1.50 14.96 11.84
CA THR A 259 -2.88 14.49 12.09
C THR A 259 -3.04 12.98 11.97
N GLU A 260 -2.15 12.33 11.22
CA GLU A 260 -2.09 10.90 10.96
C GLU A 260 -0.88 10.27 11.69
N GLY A 261 -0.79 8.95 11.68
CA GLY A 261 0.30 8.24 12.35
C GLY A 261 0.31 8.41 13.87
N ASP A 262 1.51 8.52 14.43
CA ASP A 262 1.78 8.90 15.82
C ASP A 262 1.59 10.41 16.10
N ARG A 263 1.28 11.19 15.05
CA ARG A 263 1.07 12.65 15.03
C ARG A 263 2.33 13.44 15.38
N VAL A 264 3.49 12.90 15.04
CA VAL A 264 4.79 13.54 15.17
C VAL A 264 5.53 13.46 13.82
N CYS A 265 6.06 14.58 13.36
CA CYS A 265 6.64 14.69 12.01
C CYS A 265 8.13 14.34 11.89
N ASP A 266 8.83 14.25 13.02
CA ASP A 266 10.24 13.85 13.07
C ASP A 266 10.43 12.41 13.56
N THR A 267 9.34 11.65 13.63
CA THR A 267 9.31 10.19 13.75
C THR A 267 8.97 9.62 12.36
N PRO A 268 9.81 8.74 11.78
CA PRO A 268 9.47 8.11 10.52
C PRO A 268 8.23 7.21 10.70
N PRO A 269 7.34 7.10 9.69
CA PRO A 269 6.18 6.21 9.74
C PRO A 269 6.64 4.78 9.95
N ASP A 270 5.93 4.08 10.82
CA ASP A 270 6.29 2.73 11.24
C ASP A 270 5.07 1.82 11.06
N GLY A 271 5.28 0.71 10.35
CA GLY A 271 4.24 -0.22 9.95
C GLY A 271 3.93 -1.26 11.01
N PHE A 272 4.89 -1.53 11.90
CA PHE A 272 4.78 -2.57 12.92
C PHE A 272 5.87 -2.41 14.00
N PRO A 273 5.59 -2.80 15.26
CA PRO A 273 6.56 -2.69 16.33
C PRO A 273 7.91 -3.37 16.02
N PHE A 274 9.01 -2.73 16.41
CA PHE A 274 10.35 -3.26 16.20
C PHE A 274 10.60 -4.56 16.99
N ASN A 275 11.43 -5.46 16.43
CA ASN A 275 11.70 -6.77 17.01
C ASN A 275 12.36 -6.67 18.40
N PRO A 276 11.78 -7.27 19.46
CA PRO A 276 12.26 -7.16 20.83
C PRO A 276 13.59 -7.89 21.11
N ASN A 277 14.18 -8.64 20.19
CA ASN A 277 15.39 -9.44 20.46
C ASN A 277 16.72 -8.84 19.96
N ALA A 278 16.74 -7.69 19.31
CA ALA A 278 17.97 -7.20 18.67
C ALA A 278 18.30 -5.73 19.02
N CYS A 279 19.03 -5.52 20.11
CA CYS A 279 19.71 -4.24 20.37
C CYS A 279 20.92 -4.00 19.46
N SER A 280 21.31 -5.03 18.70
CA SER A 280 22.51 -5.08 17.85
C SER A 280 22.26 -4.73 16.37
N SER A 281 21.00 -4.56 15.93
CA SER A 281 20.64 -4.06 14.58
C SER A 281 19.45 -3.08 14.62
N PRO A 282 19.51 -1.97 15.40
CA PRO A 282 18.39 -1.01 15.48
C PRO A 282 18.17 -0.18 14.19
N SER A 283 19.06 -0.26 13.21
CA SER A 283 19.04 0.57 11.99
C SER A 283 19.10 -0.32 10.75
N GLY A 284 17.97 -0.48 10.06
CA GLY A 284 17.93 -1.19 8.78
C GLY A 284 16.57 -1.76 8.38
N VAL A 285 15.65 -1.93 9.34
CA VAL A 285 14.26 -2.22 9.01
C VAL A 285 13.59 -0.92 8.60
N ASN A 286 13.03 -0.92 7.41
CA ASN A 286 12.17 0.14 6.93
C ASN A 286 10.86 -0.53 6.52
N SER A 287 9.84 -0.38 7.35
CA SER A 287 8.52 -0.96 7.13
C SER A 287 7.65 -0.07 6.22
N CYS A 288 7.96 1.23 6.11
CA CYS A 288 7.15 2.22 5.40
C CYS A 288 7.98 3.27 4.66
N SER A 289 7.74 3.43 3.36
CA SER A 289 8.42 4.43 2.51
C SER A 289 7.64 5.73 2.29
N THR A 290 6.66 6.02 3.16
CA THR A 290 5.74 7.17 3.03
C THR A 290 6.25 8.45 3.71
N ASP A 291 7.42 8.39 4.33
CA ASP A 291 8.10 9.51 4.98
C ASP A 291 8.42 10.68 4.02
N THR A 292 8.60 10.40 2.73
CA THR A 292 8.85 11.40 1.67
C THR A 292 7.58 11.93 0.97
N LEU A 293 6.40 11.39 1.30
CA LEU A 293 5.15 11.71 0.58
C LEU A 293 4.41 12.92 1.14
N SER A 294 4.62 13.26 2.41
CA SER A 294 3.97 14.39 3.06
C SER A 294 4.78 15.67 2.92
N ASN A 295 4.11 16.75 2.49
CA ASN A 295 4.71 18.09 2.49
C ASN A 295 5.09 18.57 3.90
N TYR A 296 4.56 17.94 4.95
CA TYR A 296 4.86 18.22 6.35
C TYR A 296 6.07 17.43 6.86
N SER A 297 6.35 16.25 6.29
CA SER A 297 7.50 15.40 6.65
C SER A 297 8.74 15.64 5.78
N ASN A 298 8.55 16.15 4.55
CA ASN A 298 9.64 16.42 3.59
C ASN A 298 10.73 17.40 4.09
N GLY A 299 10.45 18.18 5.14
CA GLY A 299 11.45 19.01 5.83
C GLY A 299 12.32 18.24 6.84
N PHE A 300 11.86 17.10 7.35
CA PHE A 300 12.56 16.25 8.30
C PHE A 300 13.26 15.06 7.64
N PHE A 301 12.62 14.47 6.61
CA PHE A 301 13.13 13.30 5.89
C PHE A 301 13.24 13.61 4.38
N PRO A 302 14.39 14.11 3.89
CA PRO A 302 14.59 14.38 2.47
C PRO A 302 14.76 13.09 1.63
N ARG A 303 14.87 11.93 2.29
CA ARG A 303 14.98 10.59 1.71
C ARG A 303 14.34 9.58 2.65
N ASP A 304 13.90 8.48 2.07
CA ASP A 304 13.36 7.31 2.75
C ASP A 304 14.29 6.84 3.89
N THR A 305 13.77 6.86 5.12
CA THR A 305 14.51 6.64 6.37
C THR A 305 13.98 5.39 7.10
N THR A 306 14.88 4.65 7.74
CA THR A 306 14.53 3.44 8.51
C THR A 306 13.72 3.74 9.77
N ASP A 307 12.92 2.77 10.20
CA ASP A 307 12.08 2.84 11.40
C ASP A 307 12.89 3.13 12.67
N PHE A 308 12.25 3.74 13.66
CA PHE A 308 12.92 4.29 14.84
C PHE A 308 12.85 3.35 16.06
N GLY A 309 13.40 2.14 15.93
CA GLY A 309 13.28 1.05 16.92
C GLY A 309 13.87 1.30 18.33
N LEU A 310 14.58 2.42 18.56
CA LEU A 310 15.10 2.83 19.87
C LEU A 310 14.25 3.92 20.55
N ASN A 311 13.14 4.32 19.93
CA ASN A 311 12.22 5.28 20.53
C ASN A 311 11.58 4.69 21.81
N PHE A 312 11.38 5.51 22.85
CA PHE A 312 10.60 5.06 24.01
C PHE A 312 9.17 4.69 23.67
N MET A 313 8.60 5.19 22.57
CA MET A 313 7.24 4.88 22.10
C MET A 313 7.19 3.76 21.06
N ASP A 314 8.29 3.02 20.87
CA ASP A 314 8.30 1.76 20.12
C ASP A 314 8.31 0.57 21.12
N TYR A 315 8.01 -0.64 20.66
CA TYR A 315 8.13 -1.88 21.41
C TYR A 315 9.47 -2.61 21.20
N GLY A 316 10.42 -2.00 20.49
CA GLY A 316 11.82 -2.45 20.47
C GLY A 316 12.31 -2.70 21.91
N ASN A 317 13.09 -3.78 22.10
CA ASN A 317 13.48 -4.37 23.40
C ASN A 317 13.46 -3.34 24.56
N SER A 318 12.70 -3.62 25.62
CA SER A 318 12.58 -2.75 26.80
C SER A 318 13.92 -2.42 27.48
N GLY A 319 15.03 -3.11 27.16
CA GLY A 319 16.37 -2.73 27.60
C GLY A 319 17.11 -1.71 26.72
N CYS A 320 16.58 -1.34 25.55
CA CYS A 320 17.32 -0.62 24.51
C CYS A 320 16.66 0.66 24.01
N ALA A 321 15.37 0.84 24.25
CA ALA A 321 14.71 2.14 24.09
C ALA A 321 15.42 3.21 24.93
N ASN A 322 15.79 4.34 24.32
CA ASN A 322 16.66 5.32 24.97
C ASN A 322 16.44 6.78 24.59
N GLN A 323 15.37 7.09 23.85
CA GLN A 323 15.18 8.45 23.32
C GLN A 323 13.73 8.81 22.99
N PHE A 324 13.44 10.11 23.15
CA PHE A 324 12.34 10.82 22.49
C PHE A 324 12.91 11.73 21.40
N THR A 325 12.10 12.01 20.37
CA THR A 325 12.43 13.01 19.34
C THR A 325 12.08 14.44 19.82
N LEU A 326 12.51 15.46 19.07
CA LEU A 326 12.16 16.85 19.37
C LEU A 326 10.67 17.09 19.15
N GLY A 327 10.08 16.49 18.10
CA GLY A 327 8.66 16.58 17.80
C GLY A 327 7.80 15.92 18.89
N GLN A 328 8.25 14.79 19.44
CA GLN A 328 7.61 14.17 20.62
C GLN A 328 7.68 15.08 21.84
N ALA A 329 8.85 15.68 22.12
CA ALA A 329 8.99 16.67 23.20
C ALA A 329 8.03 17.86 23.04
N LEU A 330 7.94 18.42 21.83
CA LEU A 330 7.04 19.54 21.52
C LEU A 330 5.57 19.15 21.69
N ARG A 331 5.19 17.96 21.25
CA ARG A 331 3.84 17.43 21.40
C ARG A 331 3.47 17.25 22.86
N MET A 332 4.33 16.63 23.68
CA MET A 332 4.09 16.46 25.12
C MET A 332 3.90 17.80 25.83
N ARG A 333 4.74 18.79 25.52
CA ARG A 333 4.61 20.14 26.09
C ARG A 333 3.33 20.84 25.65
N ALA A 334 2.90 20.66 24.40
CA ALA A 334 1.62 21.18 23.93
C ALA A 334 0.43 20.48 24.63
N ALA A 335 0.51 19.18 24.87
CA ALA A 335 -0.47 18.43 25.67
C ALA A 335 -0.55 18.96 27.10
N ILE A 336 0.57 19.25 27.75
CA ILE A 336 0.60 19.86 29.09
C ILE A 336 -0.07 21.24 29.07
N ASN A 337 0.29 22.10 28.12
CA ASN A 337 -0.23 23.47 28.03
C ASN A 337 -1.69 23.58 27.58
N THR A 338 -2.31 22.50 27.13
CA THR A 338 -3.71 22.49 26.68
C THR A 338 -4.59 21.64 27.57
N GLN A 339 -4.19 20.40 27.84
CA GLN A 339 -5.01 19.41 28.54
C GLN A 339 -4.68 19.29 30.03
N ARG A 340 -3.48 19.73 30.45
CA ARG A 340 -2.97 19.50 31.82
C ARG A 340 -2.37 20.76 32.45
N THR A 341 -2.97 21.93 32.19
CA THR A 341 -2.44 23.23 32.63
C THR A 341 -2.30 23.34 34.15
N GLY A 342 -3.16 22.66 34.91
CA GLY A 342 -3.06 22.61 36.38
C GLY A 342 -1.79 21.93 36.91
N LEU A 343 -1.12 21.09 36.13
CA LEU A 343 0.15 20.46 36.52
C LEU A 343 1.33 21.45 36.52
N LEU A 344 1.16 22.63 35.91
CA LEU A 344 2.18 23.68 35.88
C LEU A 344 2.29 24.42 37.23
N GLU A 345 1.34 24.23 38.14
CA GLU A 345 1.46 24.76 39.49
C GLU A 345 2.57 24.00 40.25
N TYR A 346 3.61 24.71 40.68
CA TYR A 346 4.77 24.07 41.30
C TYR A 346 4.44 23.52 42.70
N LYS A 347 4.36 22.18 42.83
CA LYS A 347 4.09 21.47 44.11
C LYS A 347 5.30 20.71 44.68
N CYS A 348 6.49 20.96 44.16
CA CYS A 348 7.70 20.24 44.58
C CYS A 348 8.40 20.84 45.80
N ASN A 349 7.86 21.89 46.41
CA ASN A 349 8.39 22.49 47.63
C ASN A 349 7.52 22.14 48.82
N LYS A 350 8.17 21.80 49.94
CA LYS A 350 7.48 21.67 51.22
C LYS A 350 6.82 23.01 51.61
N PRO A 351 5.58 22.97 52.15
CA PRO A 351 4.90 24.18 52.60
C PRO A 351 5.55 24.81 53.85
N CYS A 352 6.38 24.08 54.60
CA CYS A 352 7.14 24.57 55.73
C CYS A 352 8.38 23.70 55.99
N SER A 353 9.22 24.07 56.97
CA SER A 353 10.45 23.36 57.34
C SER A 353 10.26 22.15 58.26
N ASP A 354 9.04 21.93 58.77
CA ASP A 354 8.79 20.87 59.73
C ASP A 354 9.06 19.47 59.14
N ASN A 355 9.61 18.58 59.97
CA ASN A 355 9.86 17.19 59.61
C ASN A 355 8.77 16.28 60.19
N ILE A 356 7.54 16.49 59.72
CA ILE A 356 6.37 15.71 60.12
C ILE A 356 5.97 14.80 58.95
N ALA A 357 5.63 13.55 59.23
CA ALA A 357 5.01 12.65 58.27
C ALA A 357 3.75 12.05 58.90
N ALA A 358 2.59 12.26 58.26
CA ALA A 358 1.35 11.64 58.68
C ALA A 358 1.23 10.25 58.06
N SER A 359 0.76 9.28 58.84
CA SER A 359 0.40 7.95 58.35
C SER A 359 -0.51 7.25 59.37
N PHE A 360 -1.34 6.32 58.89
CA PHE A 360 -2.09 5.41 59.74
C PHE A 360 -2.36 4.09 59.02
N THR A 361 -2.73 3.06 59.79
CA THR A 361 -3.24 1.78 59.30
C THR A 361 -4.67 1.56 59.79
N ARG A 362 -5.38 0.61 59.18
CA ARG A 362 -6.70 0.17 59.65
C ARG A 362 -6.75 -1.34 59.81
N ASN A 363 -7.55 -1.81 60.76
CA ASN A 363 -7.68 -3.23 61.08
C ASN A 363 -8.53 -4.02 60.07
N ILE A 364 -9.45 -3.35 59.35
CA ILE A 364 -10.36 -3.98 58.37
C ILE A 364 -10.10 -3.37 56.99
N SER A 365 -9.64 -4.18 56.04
CA SER A 365 -9.33 -3.74 54.66
C SER A 365 -10.57 -3.60 53.77
N VAL A 366 -11.62 -4.39 54.03
CA VAL A 366 -12.89 -4.38 53.27
C VAL A 366 -14.07 -4.27 54.24
N PRO A 367 -14.41 -3.06 54.70
CA PRO A 367 -15.45 -2.89 55.71
C PRO A 367 -16.84 -3.03 55.11
N LYS A 368 -17.75 -3.62 55.89
CA LYS A 368 -19.20 -3.59 55.65
C LYS A 368 -19.87 -2.54 56.52
N THR A 369 -21.06 -2.11 56.10
CA THR A 369 -21.92 -1.26 56.92
C THR A 369 -22.09 -1.86 58.32
N GLY A 370 -21.84 -1.05 59.35
CA GLY A 370 -21.92 -1.45 60.76
C GLY A 370 -20.63 -2.00 61.36
N ASP A 371 -19.57 -2.20 60.59
CA ASP A 371 -18.26 -2.57 61.16
C ASP A 371 -17.69 -1.43 62.00
N LEU A 372 -17.11 -1.76 63.16
CA LEU A 372 -16.29 -0.83 63.94
C LEU A 372 -14.84 -0.94 63.45
N ILE A 373 -14.38 0.10 62.77
CA ILE A 373 -13.05 0.16 62.17
C ILE A 373 -12.12 0.91 63.12
N SER A 374 -10.96 0.34 63.40
CA SER A 374 -9.88 0.97 64.16
C SER A 374 -8.82 1.49 63.22
N PHE A 375 -8.51 2.77 63.35
CA PHE A 375 -7.44 3.48 62.65
C PHE A 375 -6.29 3.74 63.63
N THR A 376 -5.17 3.07 63.42
CA THR A 376 -3.97 3.18 64.26
C THR A 376 -2.98 4.12 63.63
N ASN A 377 -2.62 5.17 64.35
CA ASN A 377 -1.72 6.21 63.86
C ASN A 377 -0.26 5.73 63.89
N THR A 378 0.42 5.93 62.77
CA THR A 378 1.84 5.58 62.55
C THR A 378 2.66 6.79 62.10
N SER A 379 2.14 7.99 62.36
CA SER A 379 2.79 9.27 62.04
C SER A 379 4.10 9.44 62.82
N THR A 380 5.04 10.17 62.23
CA THR A 380 6.33 10.50 62.85
C THR A 380 6.54 12.02 62.90
N GLY A 381 7.27 12.49 63.92
CA GLY A 381 7.61 13.91 64.07
C GLY A 381 6.46 14.84 64.49
N ALA A 382 5.28 14.31 64.82
CA ALA A 382 4.10 15.06 65.28
C ALA A 382 3.89 14.94 66.80
N SER A 383 3.23 15.95 67.38
CA SER A 383 2.83 16.00 68.79
C SER A 383 1.30 16.07 69.00
N SER A 384 0.52 16.37 67.95
CA SER A 384 -0.95 16.40 68.02
C SER A 384 -1.61 16.00 66.69
N TYR A 385 -2.89 15.61 66.73
CA TYR A 385 -3.57 14.94 65.63
C TYR A 385 -5.01 15.44 65.45
N GLN A 386 -5.52 15.40 64.21
CA GLN A 386 -6.91 15.66 63.89
C GLN A 386 -7.39 14.72 62.78
N TRP A 387 -8.48 14.02 63.04
CA TRP A 387 -9.10 13.06 62.13
C TRP A 387 -10.31 13.69 61.45
N PHE A 388 -10.47 13.37 60.17
CA PHE A 388 -11.59 13.82 59.35
C PHE A 388 -12.22 12.64 58.60
N ILE A 389 -13.54 12.73 58.41
CA ILE A 389 -14.28 11.90 57.47
C ILE A 389 -14.94 12.84 56.47
N ASP A 390 -14.62 12.68 55.18
CA ASP A 390 -15.12 13.54 54.09
C ASP A 390 -14.93 15.03 54.39
N ASN A 391 -13.73 15.37 54.87
CA ASN A 391 -13.32 16.71 55.32
C ASN A 391 -14.07 17.27 56.54
N VAL A 392 -14.91 16.48 57.20
CA VAL A 392 -15.57 16.85 58.46
C VAL A 392 -14.70 16.36 59.63
N PRO A 393 -14.28 17.24 60.57
CA PRO A 393 -13.48 16.82 61.71
C PRO A 393 -14.30 15.95 62.67
N VAL A 394 -13.71 14.82 63.11
CA VAL A 394 -14.41 13.80 63.92
C VAL A 394 -13.67 13.40 65.20
N ALA A 395 -12.35 13.55 65.28
CA ALA A 395 -11.58 13.23 66.48
C ALA A 395 -10.22 13.96 66.53
N THR A 396 -9.60 14.04 67.72
CA THR A 396 -8.24 14.59 67.93
C THR A 396 -7.33 13.64 68.71
N THR A 397 -7.78 12.40 68.92
CA THR A 397 -7.05 11.35 69.62
C THR A 397 -5.90 10.82 68.78
N THR A 398 -4.91 10.20 69.42
CA THR A 398 -3.79 9.55 68.70
C THR A 398 -4.31 8.50 67.73
N ASP A 399 -5.13 7.57 68.20
CA ASP A 399 -5.84 6.58 67.39
C ASP A 399 -7.32 6.93 67.28
N PHE A 400 -8.01 6.41 66.26
CA PHE A 400 -9.40 6.75 65.96
C PHE A 400 -10.21 5.48 65.67
N THR A 401 -11.48 5.45 66.09
CA THR A 401 -12.41 4.38 65.71
C THR A 401 -13.68 4.97 65.13
N TYR A 402 -14.25 4.31 64.11
CA TYR A 402 -15.47 4.79 63.48
C TYR A 402 -16.32 3.65 62.93
N THR A 403 -17.64 3.84 62.96
CA THR A 403 -18.62 2.92 62.37
C THR A 403 -19.37 3.61 61.26
N PHE A 404 -19.22 3.11 60.03
CA PHE A 404 -19.95 3.61 58.88
C PHE A 404 -21.34 2.96 58.82
N THR A 405 -22.39 3.79 58.92
CA THR A 405 -23.80 3.34 58.97
C THR A 405 -24.48 3.28 57.61
N THR A 406 -23.83 3.80 56.57
CA THR A 406 -24.31 3.77 55.19
C THR A 406 -23.27 3.13 54.29
N GLN A 407 -23.73 2.50 53.20
CA GLN A 407 -22.83 2.09 52.13
C GLN A 407 -22.38 3.34 51.39
N GLY A 408 -21.10 3.41 51.06
CA GLY A 408 -20.54 4.60 50.46
C GLY A 408 -19.03 4.57 50.41
N LYS A 409 -18.49 5.65 49.86
CA LYS A 409 -17.06 5.93 49.86
C LYS A 409 -16.83 7.03 50.87
N PHE A 410 -15.84 6.82 51.73
CA PHE A 410 -15.53 7.76 52.79
C PHE A 410 -14.05 8.05 52.77
N ILE A 411 -13.72 9.32 52.87
CA ILE A 411 -12.35 9.80 52.89
C ILE A 411 -11.94 9.96 54.34
N VAL A 412 -11.09 9.07 54.84
CA VAL A 412 -10.50 9.21 56.18
C VAL A 412 -9.18 9.95 56.05
N THR A 413 -9.07 11.11 56.69
CA THR A 413 -7.85 11.92 56.67
C THR A 413 -7.32 12.11 58.08
N LEU A 414 -6.03 11.85 58.28
CA LEU A 414 -5.29 12.21 59.47
C LEU A 414 -4.43 13.44 59.17
N LYS A 415 -4.60 14.50 59.95
CA LYS A 415 -3.66 15.62 60.00
C LYS A 415 -2.82 15.52 61.26
N ALA A 416 -1.51 15.57 61.10
CA ALA A 416 -0.53 15.50 62.18
C ALA A 416 0.24 16.82 62.27
N PHE A 417 0.34 17.39 63.48
CA PHE A 417 0.88 18.73 63.74
C PHE A 417 2.03 18.69 64.73
N ASN A 418 2.95 19.66 64.66
CA ASN A 418 4.01 19.85 65.65
C ASN A 418 4.03 21.30 66.21
N GLY A 419 2.99 21.67 66.95
CA GLY A 419 2.95 22.94 67.72
C GLY A 419 2.75 24.24 66.92
N GLY A 420 2.50 24.17 65.60
CA GLY A 420 2.25 25.32 64.71
C GLY A 420 1.10 25.10 63.71
N THR A 421 0.98 25.99 62.71
CA THR A 421 -0.04 25.89 61.63
C THR A 421 0.34 24.91 60.53
N CYS A 422 1.58 24.42 60.53
CA CYS A 422 2.03 23.42 59.57
C CYS A 422 1.60 22.02 60.00
N PHE A 423 1.23 21.20 59.03
CA PHE A 423 0.77 19.84 59.26
C PHE A 423 1.19 18.93 58.12
N ALA A 424 1.36 17.65 58.42
CA ALA A 424 1.36 16.60 57.41
C ALA A 424 -0.04 15.99 57.34
N SER A 425 -0.45 15.55 56.14
CA SER A 425 -1.74 14.89 55.94
C SER A 425 -1.56 13.52 55.28
N TYR A 426 -2.35 12.56 55.74
CA TYR A 426 -2.46 11.24 55.14
C TYR A 426 -3.92 10.91 54.92
N ARG A 427 -4.24 10.40 53.74
CA ARG A 427 -5.60 10.09 53.31
C ARG A 427 -5.70 8.60 52.94
N ASP A 428 -6.73 7.93 53.44
CA ASP A 428 -7.15 6.60 52.99
C ASP A 428 -8.62 6.68 52.52
N GLU A 429 -8.93 6.11 51.35
CA GLU A 429 -10.32 5.99 50.88
C GLU A 429 -10.90 4.66 51.34
N VAL A 430 -11.88 4.73 52.23
CA VAL A 430 -12.57 3.59 52.80
C VAL A 430 -13.86 3.35 52.03
N ILE A 431 -13.88 2.29 51.22
CA ILE A 431 -15.08 1.86 50.49
C ILE A 431 -15.87 0.90 51.40
N VAL A 432 -16.99 1.40 51.92
CA VAL A 432 -17.90 0.63 52.77
C VAL A 432 -18.99 0.07 51.88
N GLY A 433 -18.85 -1.21 51.57
CA GLY A 433 -19.88 -1.96 50.87
C GLY A 433 -20.76 -2.72 51.84
N CYS A 434 -21.32 -3.80 51.34
CA CYS A 434 -21.96 -4.82 52.15
C CYS A 434 -21.00 -5.90 52.67
N GLY A 435 -19.70 -5.78 52.34
CA GLY A 435 -18.64 -6.70 52.74
C GLY A 435 -18.20 -7.68 51.66
N VAL A 436 -18.96 -7.91 50.60
CA VAL A 436 -18.59 -8.82 49.49
C VAL A 436 -17.95 -8.02 48.34
N ILE A 437 -16.86 -8.53 47.77
CA ILE A 437 -16.26 -7.99 46.53
C ILE A 437 -16.13 -9.12 45.51
N ALA A 438 -16.75 -8.98 44.34
CA ALA A 438 -16.63 -9.91 43.24
C ALA A 438 -15.41 -9.57 42.39
N ARG A 439 -14.54 -10.56 42.15
CA ARG A 439 -13.30 -10.41 41.37
C ARG A 439 -12.94 -11.72 40.69
N PHE A 440 -12.41 -11.63 39.47
CA PHE A 440 -11.78 -12.76 38.80
C PHE A 440 -10.81 -12.30 37.73
N TYR A 441 -9.94 -13.22 37.32
CA TYR A 441 -9.11 -13.07 36.14
C TYR A 441 -9.15 -14.34 35.29
N SER A 442 -8.77 -14.23 34.03
CA SER A 442 -8.66 -15.35 33.09
C SER A 442 -7.20 -15.70 32.83
N ASP A 443 -6.91 -16.99 32.61
CA ASP A 443 -5.58 -17.46 32.20
C ASP A 443 -5.20 -17.03 30.76
N LYS A 444 -6.21 -16.81 29.91
CA LYS A 444 -6.07 -16.29 28.55
C LYS A 444 -7.32 -15.52 28.11
N LYS A 445 -7.18 -14.64 27.11
CA LYS A 445 -8.29 -13.80 26.59
C LYS A 445 -8.67 -14.16 25.16
N SER A 446 -7.70 -14.65 24.37
CA SER A 446 -7.89 -15.08 22.99
C SER A 446 -7.63 -16.57 22.82
N ILE A 447 -8.57 -17.28 22.19
CA ILE A 447 -8.48 -18.71 21.87
C ILE A 447 -9.00 -18.98 20.46
N ALA A 448 -8.75 -20.18 19.94
CA ALA A 448 -9.40 -20.67 18.74
C ALA A 448 -10.26 -21.89 19.10
N SER A 449 -11.59 -21.80 18.94
CA SER A 449 -12.51 -22.84 19.41
C SER A 449 -13.83 -22.87 18.61
N LYS A 450 -14.26 -24.06 18.21
CA LYS A 450 -15.52 -24.32 17.49
C LYS A 450 -15.89 -25.81 17.55
N ALA A 451 -17.12 -26.09 17.94
CA ALA A 451 -17.68 -27.43 18.03
C ALA A 451 -17.53 -28.19 16.71
N GLY A 452 -17.13 -29.46 16.79
CA GLY A 452 -16.91 -30.33 15.63
C GLY A 452 -15.62 -30.04 14.83
N ILE A 453 -14.79 -29.08 15.25
CA ILE A 453 -13.51 -28.76 14.61
C ILE A 453 -12.35 -28.89 15.61
N LEU A 454 -12.29 -28.01 16.60
CA LEU A 454 -11.30 -27.99 17.68
C LEU A 454 -11.93 -27.23 18.85
N LEU A 455 -11.88 -27.80 20.05
CA LEU A 455 -12.38 -27.15 21.25
C LEU A 455 -11.22 -26.70 22.14
N ASP A 456 -11.31 -25.48 22.65
CA ASP A 456 -10.42 -24.91 23.64
C ASP A 456 -11.23 -24.32 24.80
N SER A 457 -10.59 -24.20 25.97
CA SER A 457 -11.20 -23.75 27.22
C SER A 457 -10.40 -22.66 27.90
N ILE A 458 -11.07 -21.74 28.59
CA ILE A 458 -10.45 -20.72 29.44
C ILE A 458 -10.72 -21.06 30.90
N LEU A 459 -9.71 -20.87 31.77
CA LEU A 459 -9.87 -20.92 33.21
C LEU A 459 -10.05 -19.51 33.76
N PHE A 460 -11.22 -19.26 34.31
CA PHE A 460 -11.53 -18.09 35.10
C PHE A 460 -11.31 -18.41 36.58
N THR A 461 -10.31 -17.75 37.17
CA THR A 461 -9.94 -17.90 38.57
C THR A 461 -10.57 -16.80 39.39
N ASN A 462 -11.38 -17.21 40.37
CA ASN A 462 -12.09 -16.32 41.26
C ASN A 462 -11.18 -15.81 42.38
N GLN A 463 -11.25 -14.49 42.63
CA GLN A 463 -10.51 -13.77 43.66
C GLN A 463 -11.45 -12.96 44.56
N SER A 464 -12.73 -13.33 44.58
CA SER A 464 -13.76 -12.62 45.34
C SER A 464 -13.48 -12.71 46.84
N LEU A 465 -13.77 -11.63 47.54
CA LEU A 465 -13.56 -11.51 48.98
C LEU A 465 -14.90 -11.62 49.72
N ASN A 466 -14.90 -12.33 50.85
CA ASN A 466 -16.03 -12.51 51.76
C ASN A 466 -17.31 -13.09 51.11
N ALA A 467 -17.18 -13.79 49.98
CA ALA A 467 -18.27 -14.49 49.31
C ALA A 467 -18.24 -16.00 49.65
N THR A 468 -19.40 -16.64 49.64
CA THR A 468 -19.54 -18.10 49.83
C THR A 468 -20.17 -18.80 48.63
N THR A 469 -20.84 -18.07 47.75
CA THR A 469 -21.57 -18.58 46.59
C THR A 469 -21.33 -17.69 45.36
N TYR A 470 -21.40 -18.30 44.18
CA TYR A 470 -20.94 -17.68 42.93
C TYR A 470 -21.90 -17.98 41.79
N LYS A 471 -22.04 -17.04 40.85
CA LYS A 471 -22.74 -17.24 39.58
C LYS A 471 -21.92 -16.65 38.44
N TRP A 472 -21.56 -17.51 37.49
CA TRP A 472 -20.90 -17.11 36.27
C TRP A 472 -21.94 -16.84 35.20
N LEU A 473 -21.98 -15.59 34.74
CA LEU A 473 -22.88 -15.15 33.69
C LEU A 473 -22.11 -15.03 32.37
N MET A 474 -22.67 -15.55 31.29
CA MET A 474 -22.08 -15.45 29.96
C MET A 474 -23.12 -15.06 28.91
N ARG A 475 -22.68 -14.27 27.93
CA ARG A 475 -23.40 -14.03 26.67
C ARG A 475 -22.43 -14.01 25.51
N ASN A 476 -22.93 -14.07 24.28
CA ASN A 476 -22.11 -13.94 23.07
C ASN A 476 -22.75 -12.95 22.08
N ASP A 477 -22.06 -12.62 20.99
CA ASP A 477 -22.60 -11.66 20.00
C ASP A 477 -23.91 -12.11 19.35
N ASN A 478 -24.18 -13.42 19.32
CA ASN A 478 -25.40 -13.99 18.75
C ASN A 478 -26.60 -13.93 19.73
N ASN A 479 -26.34 -13.90 21.03
CA ASN A 479 -27.35 -13.91 22.08
C ASN A 479 -27.13 -12.76 23.07
N GLN A 480 -27.98 -11.74 23.00
CA GLN A 480 -27.82 -10.54 23.84
C GLN A 480 -28.18 -10.76 25.31
N ASN A 481 -28.83 -11.87 25.67
CA ASN A 481 -29.22 -12.16 27.05
C ASN A 481 -28.11 -12.90 27.80
N GLU A 482 -27.75 -12.41 28.99
CA GLU A 482 -26.84 -13.09 29.91
C GLU A 482 -27.49 -14.35 30.48
N GLN A 483 -26.75 -15.46 30.48
CA GLN A 483 -27.18 -16.75 31.02
C GLN A 483 -26.20 -17.23 32.10
N GLU A 484 -26.74 -17.83 33.16
CA GLU A 484 -25.93 -18.50 34.18
C GLU A 484 -25.38 -19.82 33.61
N VAL A 485 -24.05 -19.90 33.48
CA VAL A 485 -23.37 -21.08 32.90
C VAL A 485 -22.75 -21.99 33.96
N SER A 486 -22.54 -21.49 35.18
CA SER A 486 -21.96 -22.26 36.28
C SER A 486 -22.11 -21.53 37.61
N SER A 487 -22.14 -22.29 38.70
CA SER A 487 -22.05 -21.81 40.09
C SER A 487 -20.76 -22.24 40.80
N ALA A 488 -19.79 -22.79 40.06
CA ALA A 488 -18.52 -23.23 40.63
C ALA A 488 -17.67 -22.05 41.12
N THR A 489 -16.79 -22.29 42.11
CA THR A 489 -15.87 -21.25 42.60
C THR A 489 -14.98 -20.71 41.48
N ASN A 490 -14.29 -21.60 40.75
CA ASN A 490 -13.56 -21.28 39.52
C ASN A 490 -14.32 -21.86 38.33
N LEU A 491 -14.26 -21.20 37.18
CA LEU A 491 -14.93 -21.67 35.96
C LEU A 491 -13.88 -22.08 34.91
N ARG A 492 -13.88 -23.36 34.52
CA ARG A 492 -13.28 -23.78 33.25
C ARG A 492 -14.39 -23.90 32.21
N TYR A 493 -14.39 -23.01 31.22
CA TYR A 493 -15.44 -22.97 30.20
C TYR A 493 -14.88 -23.35 28.82
N VAL A 494 -15.52 -24.32 28.15
CA VAL A 494 -15.18 -24.76 26.79
C VAL A 494 -16.07 -24.02 25.80
N PHE A 495 -15.48 -23.26 24.89
CA PHE A 495 -16.22 -22.42 23.96
C PHE A 495 -16.67 -23.22 22.73
N GLN A 496 -17.96 -23.28 22.47
CA GLN A 496 -18.51 -24.08 21.37
C GLN A 496 -18.61 -23.29 20.05
N GLU A 497 -18.69 -21.96 20.12
CA GLU A 497 -18.87 -21.08 18.98
C GLU A 497 -17.70 -20.10 18.82
N SER A 498 -17.31 -19.81 17.58
CA SER A 498 -16.24 -18.87 17.21
C SER A 498 -16.79 -17.45 17.04
N VAL A 499 -17.30 -16.92 18.15
CA VAL A 499 -17.83 -15.55 18.27
C VAL A 499 -17.31 -14.91 19.56
N ALA A 500 -17.34 -13.58 19.67
CA ALA A 500 -16.95 -12.95 20.92
C ALA A 500 -17.90 -13.35 22.05
N HIS A 501 -17.34 -13.61 23.23
CA HIS A 501 -18.07 -13.95 24.44
C HIS A 501 -17.81 -12.90 25.52
N TYR A 502 -18.78 -12.71 26.40
CA TYR A 502 -18.74 -11.72 27.46
C TYR A 502 -19.06 -12.40 28.79
N VAL A 503 -18.18 -12.25 29.77
CA VAL A 503 -18.22 -13.00 31.04
C VAL A 503 -18.31 -12.05 32.23
N ARG A 504 -19.15 -12.40 33.21
CA ARG A 504 -19.24 -11.73 34.52
C ARG A 504 -19.31 -12.74 35.65
N LEU A 505 -18.87 -12.31 36.83
CA LEU A 505 -19.03 -13.06 38.06
C LEU A 505 -19.91 -12.26 39.03
N VAL A 506 -20.96 -12.91 39.52
CA VAL A 506 -21.71 -12.47 40.71
C VAL A 506 -21.20 -13.28 41.89
N ALA A 507 -20.75 -12.62 42.95
CA ALA A 507 -20.30 -13.27 44.18
C ALA A 507 -21.21 -12.84 45.34
N THR A 508 -21.64 -13.78 46.18
CA THR A 508 -22.56 -13.50 47.29
C THR A 508 -22.28 -14.36 48.52
N ASN A 509 -22.59 -13.83 49.70
CA ASN A 509 -22.60 -14.56 50.97
C ASN A 509 -24.03 -14.85 51.49
N GLY A 510 -25.05 -14.66 50.65
CA GLY A 510 -26.46 -14.82 50.97
C GLY A 510 -27.16 -13.55 51.47
N SER A 511 -26.47 -12.67 52.18
CA SER A 511 -27.01 -11.37 52.63
C SER A 511 -26.59 -10.21 51.73
N CYS A 512 -25.49 -10.36 50.98
CA CYS A 512 -25.08 -9.41 49.96
C CYS A 512 -24.48 -10.08 48.72
N SER A 513 -24.62 -9.44 47.56
CA SER A 513 -23.92 -9.74 46.32
C SER A 513 -23.15 -8.53 45.77
N ASP A 514 -21.95 -8.76 45.22
CA ASP A 514 -21.27 -7.84 44.28
C ASP A 514 -21.19 -8.51 42.90
N THR A 515 -21.07 -7.71 41.84
CA THR A 515 -20.93 -8.19 40.46
C THR A 515 -19.78 -7.48 39.76
N THR A 516 -18.96 -8.24 39.03
CA THR A 516 -17.88 -7.66 38.24
C THR A 516 -18.39 -6.87 37.03
N ASN A 517 -17.51 -6.03 36.49
CA ASN A 517 -17.62 -5.56 35.11
C ASN A 517 -17.52 -6.74 34.13
N VAL A 518 -17.90 -6.49 32.88
CA VAL A 518 -17.88 -7.49 31.79
C VAL A 518 -16.47 -7.67 31.25
N LEU A 519 -16.00 -8.91 31.16
CA LEU A 519 -14.78 -9.28 30.44
C LEU A 519 -15.13 -9.83 29.05
N GLY A 520 -14.59 -9.22 28.00
CA GLY A 520 -14.70 -9.73 26.63
C GLY A 520 -13.61 -10.76 26.30
N ILE A 521 -14.01 -11.86 25.65
CA ILE A 521 -13.18 -12.98 25.21
C ILE A 521 -13.25 -13.08 23.68
N ASN A 522 -12.08 -13.17 23.05
CA ASN A 522 -11.97 -13.36 21.61
C ASN A 522 -11.88 -14.85 21.28
N VAL A 523 -12.88 -15.38 20.56
CA VAL A 523 -12.91 -16.78 20.14
C VAL A 523 -12.83 -16.85 18.62
N LEU A 524 -11.67 -17.24 18.11
CA LEU A 524 -11.36 -17.33 16.68
C LEU A 524 -11.86 -18.66 16.10
N ASP A 525 -12.20 -18.66 14.81
CA ASP A 525 -12.54 -19.90 14.10
C ASP A 525 -11.28 -20.77 13.96
N PRO A 526 -11.25 -21.99 14.54
CA PRO A 526 -10.07 -22.82 14.55
C PRO A 526 -9.88 -23.62 13.26
N THR A 527 -10.75 -23.50 12.26
CA THR A 527 -10.69 -24.31 11.03
C THR A 527 -9.32 -24.18 10.35
N SER A 528 -8.82 -25.31 9.81
CA SER A 528 -7.60 -25.33 8.99
C SER A 528 -7.78 -24.47 7.74
N GLU A 529 -6.67 -24.05 7.12
CA GLU A 529 -6.72 -23.28 5.88
C GLU A 529 -5.48 -23.58 5.03
N ALA A 530 -5.58 -24.57 4.15
CA ALA A 530 -4.46 -25.01 3.33
C ALA A 530 -4.31 -24.15 2.09
N TYR A 531 -3.06 -23.84 1.76
CA TYR A 531 -2.70 -23.33 0.45
C TYR A 531 -1.35 -23.92 0.05
N LEU A 532 -1.11 -23.95 -1.25
CA LEU A 532 0.07 -24.57 -1.84
C LEU A 532 0.92 -23.52 -2.54
N PHE A 533 2.23 -23.64 -2.40
CA PHE A 533 3.20 -22.84 -3.13
C PHE A 533 4.21 -23.75 -3.84
N VAL A 534 4.40 -23.55 -5.15
CA VAL A 534 5.42 -24.26 -5.93
C VAL A 534 6.65 -23.36 -6.02
N SER A 535 7.76 -23.77 -5.40
CA SER A 535 9.01 -23.04 -5.46
C SER A 535 9.75 -23.27 -6.78
N ARG A 536 9.69 -24.49 -7.32
CA ARG A 536 10.34 -24.85 -8.59
C ARG A 536 9.51 -25.84 -9.39
N ALA A 537 9.49 -25.67 -10.70
CA ALA A 537 8.94 -26.62 -11.64
C ALA A 537 9.92 -26.80 -12.80
N ASN A 538 10.55 -27.97 -12.86
CA ASN A 538 11.62 -28.24 -13.81
C ASN A 538 11.32 -29.48 -14.63
N CYS A 539 11.66 -29.46 -15.90
CA CYS A 539 11.59 -30.67 -16.71
C CYS A 539 12.53 -31.76 -16.16
N PHE A 540 12.08 -33.01 -16.26
CA PHE A 540 12.79 -34.21 -15.87
C PHE A 540 12.52 -35.34 -16.88
N GLN A 541 13.55 -35.99 -17.41
CA GLN A 541 13.42 -37.12 -18.34
C GLN A 541 12.48 -36.85 -19.54
N GLU A 542 12.49 -35.62 -20.08
CA GLU A 542 11.77 -35.17 -21.29
C GLU A 542 10.23 -35.14 -21.23
N THR A 543 9.57 -36.16 -20.67
CA THR A 543 8.10 -36.22 -20.53
C THR A 543 7.61 -35.88 -19.12
N LYS A 544 8.51 -35.75 -18.15
CA LYS A 544 8.16 -35.52 -16.75
C LYS A 544 8.53 -34.11 -16.28
N VAL A 545 7.89 -33.68 -15.21
CA VAL A 545 8.22 -32.46 -14.49
C VAL A 545 8.49 -32.80 -13.04
N ARG A 546 9.65 -32.39 -12.54
CA ARG A 546 9.99 -32.37 -11.11
C ARG A 546 9.46 -31.08 -10.51
N LEU A 547 8.45 -31.20 -9.65
CA LEU A 547 7.90 -30.12 -8.85
C LEU A 547 8.54 -30.12 -7.46
N GLU A 548 8.94 -28.95 -7.00
CA GLU A 548 9.28 -28.66 -5.61
C GLU A 548 8.24 -27.69 -5.06
N PHE A 549 7.55 -28.08 -3.99
CA PHE A 549 6.44 -27.31 -3.44
C PHE A 549 6.33 -27.48 -1.92
N ILE A 550 5.63 -26.55 -1.30
CA ILE A 550 5.33 -26.52 0.12
C ILE A 550 3.83 -26.32 0.29
N ILE A 551 3.29 -26.90 1.35
CA ILE A 551 1.89 -26.69 1.75
C ILE A 551 1.92 -25.94 3.08
N CYS A 552 1.11 -24.92 3.15
CA CYS A 552 1.01 -24.04 4.29
C CYS A 552 -0.41 -24.07 4.85
N ASN A 553 -0.53 -23.90 6.15
CA ASN A 553 -1.77 -23.82 6.89
C ASN A 553 -1.88 -22.42 7.49
N SER A 554 -2.81 -21.59 7.01
CA SER A 554 -3.13 -20.29 7.62
C SER A 554 -4.12 -20.40 8.79
N GLY A 555 -4.72 -21.58 8.98
CA GLY A 555 -5.73 -21.87 10.00
C GLY A 555 -5.11 -22.39 11.31
N PHE A 556 -5.90 -22.55 12.36
CA PHE A 556 -5.39 -22.96 13.68
C PHE A 556 -5.30 -24.47 13.84
N LYS A 557 -6.28 -25.21 13.32
CA LYS A 557 -6.28 -26.67 13.39
C LYS A 557 -5.21 -27.20 12.43
N PRO A 558 -4.35 -28.13 12.87
CA PRO A 558 -3.40 -28.78 11.97
C PRO A 558 -4.09 -29.47 10.80
N ILE A 559 -3.50 -29.36 9.61
CA ILE A 559 -3.90 -30.17 8.46
C ILE A 559 -3.42 -31.59 8.74
N ALA A 560 -4.34 -32.53 8.67
CA ALA A 560 -4.06 -33.93 8.95
C ALA A 560 -3.06 -34.52 7.93
N PRO A 561 -2.22 -35.49 8.35
CA PRO A 561 -1.43 -36.26 7.40
C PRO A 561 -2.37 -36.99 6.43
N LYS A 562 -1.81 -37.42 5.30
CA LYS A 562 -2.53 -38.04 4.18
C LYS A 562 -3.48 -37.12 3.43
N THR A 563 -3.39 -35.80 3.66
CA THR A 563 -4.09 -34.82 2.83
C THR A 563 -3.62 -34.97 1.37
N PRO A 564 -4.54 -35.13 0.40
CA PRO A 564 -4.15 -35.37 -0.98
C PRO A 564 -3.90 -34.07 -1.75
N VAL A 565 -2.94 -34.09 -2.67
CA VAL A 565 -2.68 -33.06 -3.67
C VAL A 565 -2.77 -33.70 -5.05
N SER A 566 -3.72 -33.26 -5.86
CA SER A 566 -3.93 -33.77 -7.22
C SER A 566 -3.49 -32.75 -8.28
N PHE A 567 -3.07 -33.23 -9.44
CA PHE A 567 -2.49 -32.42 -10.50
C PHE A 567 -3.23 -32.59 -11.83
N TYR A 568 -3.47 -31.47 -12.53
CA TYR A 568 -4.29 -31.41 -13.74
C TYR A 568 -3.67 -30.58 -14.85
N ASP A 569 -4.02 -30.88 -16.10
CA ASP A 569 -3.54 -30.20 -17.30
C ASP A 569 -4.21 -28.84 -17.56
N ARG A 570 -5.38 -28.61 -16.97
CA ARG A 570 -6.22 -27.42 -17.12
C ARG A 570 -6.93 -27.14 -15.80
N ASN A 571 -7.61 -26.00 -15.73
CA ASN A 571 -8.38 -25.64 -14.55
C ASN A 571 -9.40 -26.74 -14.23
N PRO A 572 -9.25 -27.48 -13.11
CA PRO A 572 -10.09 -28.63 -12.82
C PRO A 572 -11.50 -28.24 -12.40
N THR A 573 -11.76 -26.97 -12.08
CA THR A 573 -13.12 -26.47 -11.79
C THR A 573 -13.97 -26.26 -13.05
N LEU A 574 -13.40 -26.45 -14.24
CA LEU A 574 -14.09 -26.36 -15.52
C LEU A 574 -14.13 -27.72 -16.24
N PRO A 575 -15.12 -27.97 -17.11
CA PRO A 575 -15.18 -29.19 -17.91
C PRO A 575 -13.94 -29.35 -18.81
N GLY A 576 -13.51 -30.60 -19.00
CA GLY A 576 -12.45 -30.94 -19.97
C GLY A 576 -11.01 -30.87 -19.46
N ALA A 577 -10.80 -30.73 -18.14
CA ALA A 577 -9.53 -31.03 -17.50
C ALA A 577 -9.27 -32.55 -17.46
N LYS A 578 -8.01 -32.95 -17.31
CA LYS A 578 -7.57 -34.33 -17.11
C LYS A 578 -6.53 -34.37 -16.00
N LYS A 579 -6.63 -35.39 -15.14
CA LYS A 579 -5.64 -35.68 -14.11
C LYS A 579 -4.35 -36.15 -14.77
N ILE A 580 -3.21 -35.58 -14.37
CA ILE A 580 -1.90 -35.78 -15.01
C ILE A 580 -1.20 -37.04 -14.46
N ASP A 581 -1.29 -37.28 -13.15
CA ASP A 581 -0.58 -38.39 -12.49
C ASP A 581 -1.30 -38.80 -11.18
N THR A 582 -0.66 -39.69 -10.43
CA THR A 582 -0.96 -40.07 -9.07
C THR A 582 -1.07 -38.86 -8.14
N THR A 583 -1.99 -38.96 -7.20
CA THR A 583 -2.18 -37.95 -6.15
C THR A 583 -1.02 -38.02 -5.17
N PHE A 584 -0.38 -36.88 -4.92
CA PHE A 584 0.63 -36.78 -3.86
C PHE A 584 -0.06 -36.80 -2.50
N ILE A 585 0.43 -37.61 -1.57
CA ILE A 585 -0.14 -37.78 -0.24
C ILE A 585 0.81 -37.12 0.75
N VAL A 586 0.34 -36.06 1.42
CA VAL A 586 1.16 -35.34 2.41
C VAL A 586 1.53 -36.29 3.56
N PRO A 587 2.82 -36.51 3.84
CA PRO A 587 3.24 -37.54 4.79
C PRO A 587 2.94 -37.15 6.24
N ASP A 588 3.19 -35.89 6.60
CA ASP A 588 3.15 -35.41 7.98
C ASP A 588 2.00 -34.41 8.19
N SER A 589 1.60 -34.20 9.44
CA SER A 589 0.66 -33.12 9.76
C SER A 589 1.32 -31.76 9.58
N ILE A 590 0.59 -30.81 9.00
CA ILE A 590 1.04 -29.42 8.90
C ILE A 590 0.41 -28.65 10.04
N LYS A 591 1.25 -28.18 10.97
CA LYS A 591 0.85 -27.41 12.15
C LYS A 591 0.00 -26.20 11.75
N GLY A 592 -0.88 -25.76 12.65
CA GLY A 592 -1.65 -24.54 12.48
C GLY A 592 -0.76 -23.31 12.35
N ARG A 593 -1.14 -22.38 11.48
CA ARG A 593 -0.39 -21.16 11.14
C ARG A 593 1.09 -21.43 10.85
N CYS A 594 1.35 -22.40 9.99
CA CYS A 594 2.70 -22.89 9.69
C CYS A 594 2.79 -23.44 8.27
N CYS A 595 3.99 -23.48 7.71
CA CYS A 595 4.28 -24.21 6.49
C CYS A 595 4.96 -25.55 6.82
N GLY A 596 4.66 -26.58 6.02
CA GLY A 596 5.32 -27.88 6.09
C GLY A 596 6.76 -27.82 5.57
N VAL A 597 7.29 -28.97 5.19
CA VAL A 597 8.60 -29.06 4.52
C VAL A 597 8.43 -28.92 3.00
N TYR A 598 9.54 -28.67 2.29
CA TYR A 598 9.54 -28.78 0.83
C TYR A 598 9.41 -30.23 0.40
N TYR A 599 8.41 -30.51 -0.41
CA TYR A 599 8.18 -31.80 -1.05
C TYR A 599 8.68 -31.77 -2.49
N THR A 600 9.31 -32.87 -2.93
CA THR A 600 9.63 -33.10 -4.33
C THR A 600 8.69 -34.17 -4.89
N HIS A 601 8.03 -33.89 -6.01
CA HIS A 601 7.19 -34.86 -6.71
C HIS A 601 7.46 -34.81 -8.21
N ILE A 602 7.55 -35.97 -8.85
CA ILE A 602 7.82 -36.10 -10.29
C ILE A 602 6.53 -36.52 -10.96
N LEU A 603 6.03 -35.68 -11.87
CA LEU A 603 4.79 -35.88 -12.61
C LEU A 603 5.10 -36.26 -14.05
N ASP A 604 4.53 -37.34 -14.57
CA ASP A 604 4.56 -37.63 -16.00
C ASP A 604 3.47 -36.83 -16.72
N ILE A 605 3.87 -35.81 -17.48
CA ILE A 605 2.94 -34.92 -18.20
C ILE A 605 2.68 -35.41 -19.63
N GLY A 606 3.30 -36.53 -20.05
CA GLY A 606 3.02 -37.26 -21.29
C GLY A 606 3.34 -36.53 -22.61
N TYR A 607 3.52 -35.20 -22.60
CA TYR A 607 3.61 -34.38 -23.81
C TYR A 607 4.47 -33.12 -23.62
N ARG A 608 5.24 -32.77 -24.66
CA ARG A 608 6.05 -31.52 -24.71
C ARG A 608 5.23 -30.22 -24.81
N GLN A 609 3.90 -30.28 -24.87
CA GLN A 609 3.03 -29.11 -25.13
C GLN A 609 2.36 -28.53 -23.88
N ILE A 610 2.41 -29.21 -22.74
CA ILE A 610 1.86 -28.67 -21.49
C ILE A 610 2.87 -27.67 -20.92
N ASP A 611 2.47 -26.41 -20.88
CA ASP A 611 3.27 -25.31 -20.33
C ASP A 611 2.69 -24.75 -19.01
N SER A 612 1.50 -25.22 -18.63
CA SER A 612 0.89 -24.95 -17.35
C SER A 612 0.19 -26.18 -16.80
N LEU A 613 0.23 -26.37 -15.49
CA LEU A 613 -0.55 -27.37 -14.78
C LEU A 613 -1.26 -26.72 -13.58
N TYR A 614 -2.23 -27.42 -13.02
CA TYR A 614 -2.94 -27.03 -11.81
C TYR A 614 -2.66 -28.03 -10.70
N ALA A 615 -2.27 -27.56 -9.52
CA ALA A 615 -2.13 -28.35 -8.31
C ALA A 615 -3.29 -28.00 -7.36
N VAL A 616 -3.96 -29.00 -6.82
CA VAL A 616 -5.12 -28.82 -5.94
C VAL A 616 -4.90 -29.55 -4.63
N VAL A 617 -4.79 -28.79 -3.53
CA VAL A 617 -4.73 -29.36 -2.18
C VAL A 617 -6.13 -29.73 -1.68
N GLY A 618 -6.23 -30.83 -0.92
CA GLY A 618 -7.51 -31.32 -0.42
C GLY A 618 -8.35 -31.99 -1.52
N ASP A 619 -7.70 -32.49 -2.58
CA ASP A 619 -8.36 -33.13 -3.72
C ASP A 619 -7.86 -34.55 -4.01
N THR A 620 -8.79 -35.52 -4.02
CA THR A 620 -8.53 -36.94 -4.33
C THR A 620 -8.47 -37.25 -5.83
N GLY A 621 -8.94 -36.32 -6.66
CA GLY A 621 -9.00 -36.43 -8.11
C GLY A 621 -10.01 -37.45 -8.61
N THR A 622 -11.25 -37.32 -8.13
CA THR A 622 -12.39 -38.18 -8.43
C THR A 622 -13.10 -37.77 -9.73
N SER A 623 -14.06 -36.84 -9.65
CA SER A 623 -14.95 -36.42 -10.74
C SER A 623 -14.66 -34.99 -11.19
N LEU A 624 -14.66 -34.78 -12.51
CA LEU A 624 -14.45 -33.46 -13.13
C LEU A 624 -15.77 -32.92 -13.71
N PRO A 625 -16.07 -31.61 -13.55
CA PRO A 625 -15.29 -30.59 -12.84
C PRO A 625 -15.25 -30.82 -11.33
N ILE A 626 -14.14 -30.48 -10.66
CA ILE A 626 -14.03 -30.66 -9.21
C ILE A 626 -14.97 -29.70 -8.47
N SER A 627 -15.57 -30.21 -7.40
CA SER A 627 -16.25 -29.41 -6.38
C SER A 627 -15.51 -29.60 -5.07
N LEU A 628 -14.94 -28.54 -4.52
CA LEU A 628 -14.23 -28.57 -3.25
C LEU A 628 -15.18 -28.24 -2.07
N PRO A 629 -15.00 -28.87 -0.90
CA PRO A 629 -14.10 -29.98 -0.64
C PRO A 629 -14.64 -31.28 -1.24
N ASN A 630 -13.76 -32.10 -1.81
CA ASN A 630 -14.05 -33.50 -2.11
C ASN A 630 -13.18 -34.45 -1.24
N THR A 631 -12.71 -33.92 -0.10
CA THR A 631 -12.03 -34.64 0.98
C THR A 631 -12.70 -34.33 2.32
N LEU A 632 -12.25 -34.99 3.39
CA LEU A 632 -12.63 -34.67 4.76
C LEU A 632 -11.91 -33.42 5.31
N LEU A 633 -11.06 -32.77 4.50
CA LEU A 633 -10.39 -31.54 4.91
C LEU A 633 -11.41 -30.39 4.95
N LYS A 634 -11.66 -29.90 6.16
CA LYS A 634 -12.53 -28.74 6.40
C LYS A 634 -11.68 -27.47 6.41
N GLU A 635 -12.05 -26.49 5.61
CA GLU A 635 -11.28 -25.26 5.40
C GLU A 635 -12.15 -24.01 5.49
N LEU A 636 -11.52 -22.86 5.75
CA LEU A 636 -12.22 -21.57 5.78
C LEU A 636 -12.51 -21.11 4.34
N ASN A 637 -11.56 -21.32 3.45
CA ASN A 637 -11.64 -20.95 2.05
C ASN A 637 -11.07 -22.08 1.20
N TYR A 638 -11.82 -22.49 0.17
CA TYR A 638 -11.39 -23.54 -0.77
C TYR A 638 -10.86 -22.98 -2.10
N THR A 639 -10.97 -21.67 -2.32
CA THR A 639 -10.62 -21.04 -3.62
C THR A 639 -9.11 -20.91 -3.82
N ASN A 640 -8.35 -20.79 -2.73
CA ASN A 640 -6.88 -20.76 -2.71
C ASN A 640 -6.25 -22.16 -2.74
N ASN A 641 -7.06 -23.23 -2.70
CA ASN A 641 -6.56 -24.58 -2.84
C ASN A 641 -6.07 -24.90 -4.25
N VAL A 642 -6.53 -24.14 -5.25
CA VAL A 642 -6.23 -24.36 -6.68
C VAL A 642 -5.10 -23.43 -7.11
N LEU A 643 -3.89 -23.97 -7.23
CA LEU A 643 -2.73 -23.24 -7.73
C LEU A 643 -2.49 -23.54 -9.21
N ARG A 644 -2.40 -22.49 -10.05
CA ARG A 644 -1.91 -22.59 -11.42
C ARG A 644 -0.39 -22.41 -11.46
N VAL A 645 0.31 -23.42 -11.96
CA VAL A 645 1.76 -23.39 -12.23
C VAL A 645 1.96 -23.14 -13.72
N ASN A 646 2.74 -22.14 -14.09
CA ASN A 646 3.02 -21.78 -15.49
C ASN A 646 4.49 -21.99 -15.83
N ASN A 647 4.83 -21.91 -17.12
CA ASN A 647 6.20 -21.94 -17.63
C ASN A 647 6.96 -23.24 -17.30
N ILE A 648 6.26 -24.37 -17.16
CA ILE A 648 6.88 -25.65 -16.78
C ILE A 648 7.64 -26.31 -17.93
N ARG A 649 7.41 -25.86 -19.17
CA ARG A 649 8.03 -26.44 -20.35
C ARG A 649 9.49 -26.03 -20.46
N PHE A 650 10.37 -27.02 -20.64
CA PHE A 650 11.76 -26.78 -20.98
C PHE A 650 11.89 -26.16 -22.37
N ARG A 651 12.58 -25.02 -22.44
CA ARG A 651 12.85 -24.31 -23.70
C ARG A 651 14.32 -23.99 -23.83
N ALA A 652 14.86 -24.22 -25.03
CA ALA A 652 16.12 -23.64 -25.43
C ALA A 652 15.89 -22.16 -25.75
N VAL A 653 16.68 -21.27 -25.13
CA VAL A 653 16.64 -19.83 -25.41
C VAL A 653 17.98 -19.41 -26.00
N VAL A 654 17.93 -18.43 -26.92
CA VAL A 654 19.10 -17.83 -27.54
C VAL A 654 18.98 -16.32 -27.46
N SER A 655 20.09 -15.65 -27.15
CA SER A 655 20.17 -14.19 -27.12
C SER A 655 21.38 -13.71 -27.91
N PRO A 656 21.21 -12.78 -28.86
CA PRO A 656 19.91 -12.25 -29.35
C PRO A 656 19.12 -13.29 -30.19
N ILE A 657 17.82 -13.05 -30.43
CA ILE A 657 16.91 -14.02 -31.11
C ILE A 657 17.01 -13.96 -32.65
N ASP A 658 16.96 -12.75 -33.22
CA ASP A 658 17.20 -12.49 -34.66
C ASP A 658 17.98 -11.18 -34.75
N THR A 659 19.00 -11.12 -35.61
CA THR A 659 19.87 -9.93 -35.69
C THR A 659 20.32 -9.67 -37.12
N THR A 660 20.40 -8.40 -37.49
CA THR A 660 20.97 -7.95 -38.76
C THR A 660 22.36 -7.37 -38.51
N MET A 661 23.35 -7.76 -39.29
CA MET A 661 24.76 -7.38 -39.12
C MET A 661 25.37 -6.96 -40.45
N GLU A 662 26.39 -6.10 -40.43
CA GLU A 662 27.21 -5.83 -41.63
C GLU A 662 28.24 -6.96 -41.83
N PRO A 663 28.69 -7.20 -43.08
CA PRO A 663 29.78 -8.14 -43.32
C PRO A 663 31.03 -7.79 -42.50
N LYS A 664 31.63 -8.80 -41.86
CA LYS A 664 32.79 -8.78 -40.94
C LYS A 664 32.53 -8.29 -39.51
N ASP A 665 31.31 -7.93 -39.15
CA ASP A 665 30.97 -7.64 -37.76
C ASP A 665 31.02 -8.91 -36.89
N THR A 666 31.30 -8.75 -35.59
CA THR A 666 31.35 -9.85 -34.62
C THR A 666 30.21 -9.75 -33.60
N LEU A 667 29.53 -10.86 -33.31
CA LEU A 667 28.42 -10.95 -32.34
C LEU A 667 28.64 -12.09 -31.35
N PHE A 668 28.50 -11.82 -30.04
CA PHE A 668 28.40 -12.86 -29.02
C PHE A 668 26.98 -13.39 -28.95
N ILE A 669 26.82 -14.69 -29.14
CA ILE A 669 25.52 -15.37 -29.05
C ILE A 669 25.52 -16.19 -27.77
N ARG A 670 24.52 -16.03 -26.91
CA ARG A 670 24.38 -16.79 -25.66
C ARG A 670 23.23 -17.78 -25.78
N GLY A 671 23.53 -19.07 -25.62
CA GLY A 671 22.55 -20.12 -25.42
C GLY A 671 22.19 -20.25 -23.94
N GLY A 672 20.94 -20.57 -23.65
CA GLY A 672 20.47 -20.83 -22.30
C GLY A 672 19.22 -21.70 -22.27
N THR A 673 18.67 -21.87 -21.08
CA THR A 673 17.47 -22.67 -20.81
C THR A 673 16.43 -21.86 -20.06
N PHE A 674 15.16 -22.18 -20.26
CA PHE A 674 14.02 -21.63 -19.52
C PHE A 674 13.11 -22.80 -19.07
N PRO A 675 12.48 -22.75 -17.88
CA PRO A 675 12.44 -21.64 -16.92
C PRO A 675 13.69 -21.46 -16.05
N ASP A 676 14.56 -22.47 -15.94
CA ASP A 676 15.72 -22.42 -15.05
C ASP A 676 17.03 -22.26 -15.85
N PRO A 677 17.70 -21.09 -15.79
CA PRO A 677 18.95 -20.84 -16.50
C PRO A 677 20.18 -21.40 -15.77
N SER A 678 20.04 -21.92 -14.55
CA SER A 678 21.15 -22.39 -13.71
C SER A 678 21.57 -23.83 -13.97
N PHE A 679 20.87 -24.54 -14.87
CA PHE A 679 21.18 -25.93 -15.15
C PHE A 679 22.46 -26.14 -15.93
N THR A 680 23.29 -27.06 -15.43
CA THR A 680 24.34 -27.69 -16.21
C THR A 680 23.70 -28.32 -17.44
N SER A 681 24.02 -27.77 -18.61
CA SER A 681 23.44 -28.16 -19.89
C SER A 681 24.54 -28.33 -20.92
N THR A 682 24.36 -29.26 -21.83
CA THR A 682 25.21 -29.37 -23.02
C THR A 682 24.59 -28.56 -24.15
N TYR A 683 25.44 -27.81 -24.85
CA TYR A 683 25.05 -26.94 -25.96
C TYR A 683 25.60 -27.53 -27.25
N THR A 684 24.80 -27.52 -28.31
CA THR A 684 25.24 -27.96 -29.64
C THR A 684 24.68 -27.03 -30.68
N TRP A 685 25.55 -26.22 -31.26
CA TRP A 685 25.23 -25.35 -32.39
C TRP A 685 25.36 -26.11 -33.70
N SER A 686 24.51 -25.80 -34.67
CA SER A 686 24.70 -26.18 -36.08
C SER A 686 26.09 -25.76 -36.57
N ASP A 687 26.60 -26.40 -37.63
CA ASP A 687 27.91 -26.23 -38.28
C ASP A 687 28.85 -25.08 -37.84
N ALA A 688 30.15 -25.35 -37.77
CA ALA A 688 31.16 -24.40 -37.32
C ALA A 688 31.36 -23.15 -38.20
N LYS A 689 30.70 -23.05 -39.37
CA LYS A 689 30.90 -21.90 -40.28
C LYS A 689 30.47 -20.61 -39.57
N GLN A 690 31.35 -19.62 -39.52
CA GLN A 690 31.18 -18.33 -38.83
C GLN A 690 31.21 -18.37 -37.29
N LEU A 691 31.21 -19.54 -36.66
CA LEU A 691 31.28 -19.68 -35.19
C LEU A 691 32.69 -20.07 -34.76
N ASN A 692 33.17 -19.52 -33.65
CA ASN A 692 34.44 -19.94 -33.06
C ASN A 692 34.37 -21.32 -32.37
N CYS A 693 33.16 -21.80 -32.07
CA CYS A 693 32.92 -22.99 -31.27
C CYS A 693 31.49 -23.50 -31.50
N THR A 694 31.28 -24.82 -31.46
CA THR A 694 29.95 -25.45 -31.63
C THR A 694 29.39 -26.09 -30.35
N THR A 695 30.16 -26.22 -29.27
CA THR A 695 29.75 -26.92 -28.04
C THR A 695 29.68 -26.05 -26.78
N CYS A 696 30.02 -24.76 -26.89
CA CYS A 696 30.07 -23.81 -25.78
C CYS A 696 28.73 -23.06 -25.62
N PRO A 697 28.43 -22.58 -24.40
CA PRO A 697 27.22 -21.79 -24.12
C PRO A 697 27.24 -20.41 -24.78
N SER A 698 28.41 -19.87 -25.10
CA SER A 698 28.54 -18.49 -25.62
C SER A 698 29.59 -18.36 -26.73
N PRO A 699 29.33 -18.87 -27.95
CA PRO A 699 30.22 -18.64 -29.07
C PRO A 699 30.17 -17.17 -29.55
N TYR A 700 31.27 -16.70 -30.16
CA TYR A 700 31.24 -15.48 -30.97
C TYR A 700 31.15 -15.85 -32.45
N LEU A 701 30.40 -15.05 -33.19
CA LEU A 701 30.12 -15.22 -34.60
C LEU A 701 30.69 -14.06 -35.43
N VAL A 702 31.29 -14.36 -36.59
CA VAL A 702 31.72 -13.36 -37.58
C VAL A 702 30.78 -13.36 -38.78
N ALA A 703 30.10 -12.23 -39.03
CA ALA A 703 29.13 -12.09 -40.11
C ALA A 703 29.79 -12.11 -41.49
N ASP A 704 29.23 -12.89 -42.43
CA ASP A 704 29.73 -13.00 -43.81
C ASP A 704 28.58 -13.13 -44.81
N SER A 705 27.64 -14.05 -44.56
CA SER A 705 26.42 -14.24 -45.36
C SER A 705 25.22 -14.53 -44.47
N THR A 706 24.00 -14.22 -44.96
CA THR A 706 22.76 -14.51 -44.24
C THR A 706 22.61 -16.00 -43.96
N ARG A 707 22.48 -16.39 -42.68
CA ARG A 707 22.35 -17.81 -42.27
C ARG A 707 21.47 -17.97 -41.04
N THR A 708 20.85 -19.13 -40.92
CA THR A 708 20.14 -19.56 -39.71
C THR A 708 21.02 -20.56 -38.95
N LYS A 709 21.25 -20.33 -37.66
CA LYS A 709 21.93 -21.27 -36.77
C LYS A 709 20.94 -21.93 -35.84
N ARG A 710 21.03 -23.25 -35.70
CA ARG A 710 20.22 -24.05 -34.77
C ARG A 710 21.02 -24.29 -33.50
N LEU A 711 20.45 -23.98 -32.35
CA LEU A 711 20.97 -24.38 -31.04
C LEU A 711 20.15 -25.56 -30.53
N ALA A 712 20.80 -26.65 -30.16
CA ALA A 712 20.23 -27.73 -29.38
C ALA A 712 20.79 -27.70 -27.95
N VAL A 713 19.91 -27.79 -26.96
CA VAL A 713 20.30 -27.81 -25.55
C VAL A 713 19.77 -29.07 -24.88
N ARG A 714 20.62 -29.75 -24.12
CA ARG A 714 20.21 -30.87 -23.26
C ARG A 714 20.57 -30.57 -21.81
N SER A 715 19.59 -30.61 -20.92
CA SER A 715 19.82 -30.40 -19.48
C SER A 715 20.42 -31.64 -18.81
N GLN A 716 21.00 -31.47 -17.62
CA GLN A 716 21.42 -32.57 -16.73
C GLN A 716 20.30 -33.56 -16.38
N TYR A 717 19.03 -33.15 -16.45
CA TYR A 717 17.87 -34.00 -16.23
C TYR A 717 17.33 -34.64 -17.53
N GLN A 718 18.15 -34.70 -18.58
CA GLN A 718 17.86 -35.33 -19.87
C GLN A 718 16.74 -34.66 -20.69
N CYS A 719 16.37 -33.41 -20.39
CA CYS A 719 15.42 -32.66 -21.21
C CYS A 719 16.10 -32.03 -22.41
N PHE A 720 15.41 -32.02 -23.55
CA PHE A 720 15.96 -31.59 -24.82
C PHE A 720 15.02 -30.60 -25.51
N ASP A 721 15.56 -29.49 -25.99
CA ASP A 721 14.85 -28.57 -26.88
C ASP A 721 15.82 -27.90 -27.85
N THR A 722 15.27 -27.35 -28.93
CA THR A 722 16.07 -26.61 -29.92
C THR A 722 15.44 -25.28 -30.26
N THR A 723 16.29 -24.29 -30.49
CA THR A 723 15.90 -22.96 -30.96
C THR A 723 16.75 -22.54 -32.15
N PHE A 724 16.36 -21.46 -32.82
CA PHE A 724 17.04 -20.94 -34.00
C PHE A 724 17.34 -19.45 -33.82
N ILE A 725 18.44 -19.01 -34.43
CA ILE A 725 18.78 -17.60 -34.60
C ILE A 725 19.04 -17.35 -36.09
N THR A 726 18.41 -16.33 -36.66
CA THR A 726 18.70 -15.88 -38.03
C THR A 726 19.61 -14.66 -37.99
N ILE A 727 20.78 -14.79 -38.61
CA ILE A 727 21.72 -13.69 -38.80
C ILE A 727 21.56 -13.21 -40.24
N LYS A 728 21.00 -12.02 -40.40
CA LYS A 728 20.79 -11.40 -41.71
C LYS A 728 21.97 -10.51 -42.03
N VAL A 729 22.65 -10.80 -43.14
CA VAL A 729 23.73 -10.00 -43.71
C VAL A 729 23.28 -9.55 -45.10
N PRO A 730 22.86 -8.29 -45.28
CA PRO A 730 22.45 -7.77 -46.58
C PRO A 730 23.67 -7.50 -47.48
N PRO A 731 23.52 -7.50 -48.82
CA PRO A 731 24.54 -6.98 -49.72
C PRO A 731 24.74 -5.47 -49.46
N VAL A 732 25.98 -5.06 -49.24
CA VAL A 732 26.32 -3.67 -48.81
C VAL A 732 27.05 -2.85 -49.87
N ASN A 733 27.76 -3.47 -50.83
CA ASN A 733 28.41 -2.77 -51.94
C ASN A 733 27.36 -2.16 -52.86
N ASP A 734 27.58 -0.96 -53.39
CA ASP A 734 26.60 -0.22 -54.19
C ASP A 734 27.33 0.60 -55.26
N TYR A 735 27.34 0.13 -56.51
CA TYR A 735 28.18 0.70 -57.56
C TYR A 735 27.38 1.69 -58.42
N THR A 736 27.83 2.94 -58.43
CA THR A 736 27.22 4.00 -59.26
C THR A 736 28.19 4.49 -60.31
N VAL A 737 27.65 4.96 -61.44
CA VAL A 737 28.43 5.63 -62.49
C VAL A 737 27.82 6.97 -62.81
N ILE A 738 28.68 7.98 -62.92
CA ILE A 738 28.32 9.34 -63.29
C ILE A 738 29.05 9.66 -64.59
N MET A 739 28.29 10.15 -65.58
CA MET A 739 28.86 10.68 -66.81
C MET A 739 29.17 12.16 -66.61
N ASN A 740 30.46 12.52 -66.60
CA ASN A 740 30.93 13.86 -66.28
C ASN A 740 30.80 14.82 -67.47
N ASN A 741 31.20 14.40 -68.67
CA ASN A 741 30.99 15.15 -69.91
C ASN A 741 31.14 14.25 -71.15
N ALA A 742 30.57 14.70 -72.28
CA ALA A 742 30.76 14.10 -73.59
C ALA A 742 30.95 15.20 -74.65
N ASN A 743 32.09 15.18 -75.34
CA ASN A 743 32.44 16.20 -76.33
C ASN A 743 32.54 15.60 -77.73
N CYS A 744 32.08 16.37 -78.74
CA CYS A 744 32.30 16.03 -80.15
C CYS A 744 33.80 15.89 -80.40
N LEU A 745 34.27 14.70 -80.76
CA LEU A 745 35.68 14.45 -81.03
C LEU A 745 35.97 14.45 -82.54
N SER A 746 35.06 13.88 -83.33
CA SER A 746 35.07 13.91 -84.81
C SER A 746 33.67 13.58 -85.35
N LYS A 747 33.50 13.59 -86.68
CA LYS A 747 32.25 13.19 -87.35
C LYS A 747 31.70 11.82 -86.87
N ASP A 748 32.58 10.89 -86.48
CA ASP A 748 32.23 9.50 -86.17
C ASP A 748 32.52 9.09 -84.71
N SER A 749 33.10 9.97 -83.86
CA SER A 749 33.37 9.65 -82.44
C SER A 749 33.07 10.77 -81.43
N LEU A 750 32.75 10.38 -80.19
CA LEU A 750 32.64 11.22 -79.00
C LEU A 750 33.67 10.81 -77.95
N SER A 751 34.25 11.79 -77.25
CA SER A 751 35.07 11.54 -76.06
C SER A 751 34.20 11.71 -74.81
N VAL A 752 34.11 10.67 -73.97
CA VAL A 752 33.34 10.67 -72.73
C VAL A 752 34.22 10.53 -71.49
N ASN A 753 33.96 11.33 -70.47
CA ASN A 753 34.54 11.20 -69.13
C ASN A 753 33.49 10.71 -68.15
N PHE A 754 33.83 9.74 -67.30
CA PHE A 754 32.90 9.16 -66.33
C PHE A 754 33.59 8.73 -65.03
N THR A 755 32.86 8.77 -63.92
CA THR A 755 33.35 8.39 -62.58
C THR A 755 32.55 7.21 -62.06
N ILE A 756 33.23 6.22 -61.48
CA ILE A 756 32.60 5.09 -60.80
C ILE A 756 32.85 5.23 -59.30
N THR A 757 31.81 4.97 -58.49
CA THR A 757 31.91 5.02 -57.02
C THR A 757 31.24 3.81 -56.39
N ASN A 758 31.89 3.19 -55.38
CA ASN A 758 31.24 2.26 -54.47
C ASN A 758 30.74 3.01 -53.24
N SER A 759 29.42 3.12 -53.03
CA SER A 759 28.84 3.90 -51.94
C SER A 759 29.06 3.29 -50.54
N TYR A 760 29.57 2.05 -50.45
CA TYR A 760 29.94 1.43 -49.17
C TYR A 760 31.29 1.95 -48.67
N ARG A 761 31.32 2.60 -47.49
CA ARG A 761 32.53 3.26 -46.93
C ARG A 761 33.74 2.34 -46.75
N LYS A 762 33.53 1.06 -46.44
CA LYS A 762 34.62 0.06 -46.32
C LYS A 762 34.86 -0.71 -47.64
N GLY A 763 34.12 -0.38 -48.70
CA GLY A 763 34.17 -1.02 -50.01
C GLY A 763 35.24 -0.42 -50.92
N VAL A 764 35.74 -1.24 -51.84
CA VAL A 764 36.66 -0.85 -52.93
C VAL A 764 36.01 -1.17 -54.28
N LEU A 765 36.53 -0.60 -55.37
CA LEU A 765 36.11 -1.00 -56.72
C LEU A 765 36.81 -2.32 -57.09
N PRO A 766 36.07 -3.40 -57.38
CA PRO A 766 36.66 -4.69 -57.67
C PRO A 766 37.33 -4.71 -59.05
N LYS A 767 38.33 -5.57 -59.22
CA LYS A 767 38.91 -5.88 -60.53
C LYS A 767 37.84 -6.41 -61.48
N ASN A 768 38.01 -6.17 -62.77
CA ASN A 768 37.10 -6.61 -63.82
C ASN A 768 35.67 -6.06 -63.72
N LEU A 769 35.42 -5.00 -62.93
CA LEU A 769 34.14 -4.29 -62.98
C LEU A 769 33.94 -3.70 -64.38
N GLN A 770 32.75 -3.91 -64.96
CA GLN A 770 32.48 -3.62 -66.36
C GLN A 770 31.58 -2.40 -66.50
N VAL A 771 31.87 -1.53 -67.47
CA VAL A 771 31.06 -0.37 -67.84
C VAL A 771 30.78 -0.39 -69.33
N SER A 772 29.50 -0.34 -69.68
CA SER A 772 29.02 -0.38 -71.07
C SER A 772 28.33 0.93 -71.44
N PHE A 773 28.51 1.40 -72.68
CA PHE A 773 27.97 2.66 -73.18
C PHE A 773 26.97 2.42 -74.30
N TYR A 774 25.79 3.06 -74.21
CA TYR A 774 24.65 2.81 -75.08
C TYR A 774 24.04 4.11 -75.64
N LYS A 775 23.47 4.00 -76.84
CA LYS A 775 22.51 4.94 -77.41
C LYS A 775 21.11 4.35 -77.23
N GLY A 776 20.25 5.08 -76.53
CA GLY A 776 18.95 4.58 -76.08
C GLY A 776 19.03 3.91 -74.69
N ASN A 777 17.90 3.88 -73.97
CA ASN A 777 17.86 3.39 -72.60
C ASN A 777 18.21 1.89 -72.56
N PRO A 778 19.31 1.50 -71.88
CA PRO A 778 19.80 0.13 -71.90
C PRO A 778 18.88 -0.85 -71.16
N LEU A 779 17.81 -0.39 -70.50
CA LEU A 779 16.74 -1.24 -69.96
C LEU A 779 15.69 -1.67 -71.00
N THR A 780 15.85 -1.27 -72.27
CA THR A 780 14.92 -1.57 -73.37
C THR A 780 15.61 -2.32 -74.50
N ASP A 781 14.91 -3.17 -75.25
CA ASP A 781 15.46 -3.96 -76.37
C ASP A 781 15.83 -3.12 -77.61
N THR A 782 15.93 -1.80 -77.46
CA THR A 782 16.21 -0.86 -78.56
C THR A 782 17.58 -0.19 -78.43
N ALA A 783 18.32 -0.44 -77.34
CA ALA A 783 19.57 0.23 -77.05
C ALA A 783 20.74 -0.32 -77.88
N VAL A 784 21.50 0.58 -78.51
CA VAL A 784 22.64 0.20 -79.34
C VAL A 784 23.95 0.49 -78.62
N ILE A 785 24.83 -0.50 -78.55
CA ILE A 785 26.15 -0.34 -77.90
C ILE A 785 27.05 0.58 -78.74
N LEU A 786 27.65 1.56 -78.06
CA LEU A 786 28.45 2.63 -78.67
C LEU A 786 29.95 2.34 -78.73
N GLY A 787 30.38 1.19 -78.22
CA GLY A 787 31.77 0.76 -78.28
C GLY A 787 31.99 -0.49 -77.43
N PRO A 788 33.19 -1.09 -77.48
CA PRO A 788 33.52 -2.24 -76.65
C PRO A 788 33.47 -1.88 -75.16
N VAL A 789 33.02 -2.84 -74.33
CA VAL A 789 32.88 -2.74 -72.87
C VAL A 789 34.18 -2.28 -72.23
N PHE A 790 34.09 -1.29 -71.36
CA PHE A 790 35.21 -0.84 -70.55
C PHE A 790 35.33 -1.74 -69.32
N ILE A 791 36.48 -2.42 -69.18
CA ILE A 791 36.75 -3.31 -68.04
C ILE A 791 37.81 -2.63 -67.18
N LEU A 792 37.55 -2.50 -65.88
CA LEU A 792 38.54 -1.96 -64.95
C LEU A 792 39.79 -2.84 -64.97
N PRO A 793 41.00 -2.24 -65.13
CA PRO A 793 42.25 -2.99 -65.21
C PRO A 793 42.55 -3.69 -63.87
N ASP A 794 43.51 -4.61 -63.90
CA ASP A 794 43.83 -5.54 -62.81
C ASP A 794 44.59 -4.86 -61.65
N THR A 795 44.05 -3.74 -61.15
CA THR A 795 44.59 -2.90 -60.07
C THR A 795 43.47 -2.52 -59.10
N LEU A 796 43.73 -2.55 -57.80
CA LEU A 796 42.78 -2.14 -56.77
C LEU A 796 42.65 -0.61 -56.78
N PHE A 797 41.45 -0.12 -57.07
CA PHE A 797 41.14 1.31 -57.04
C PHE A 797 40.55 1.73 -55.70
N ALA A 798 40.74 3.01 -55.36
CA ALA A 798 40.05 3.65 -54.26
C ALA A 798 38.52 3.58 -54.43
N GLN A 799 37.78 3.98 -53.40
CA GLN A 799 36.31 3.94 -53.37
C GLN A 799 35.64 4.65 -54.56
N SER A 800 36.28 5.65 -55.17
CA SER A 800 35.81 6.38 -56.35
C SER A 800 36.96 6.67 -57.31
N GLN A 801 36.74 6.52 -58.63
CA GLN A 801 37.75 6.75 -59.66
C GLN A 801 37.14 7.23 -60.99
N THR A 802 37.81 8.18 -61.66
CA THR A 802 37.41 8.74 -62.95
C THR A 802 38.22 8.15 -64.11
N PHE A 803 37.54 7.92 -65.24
CA PHE A 803 38.07 7.32 -66.46
C PHE A 803 37.58 8.09 -67.71
N THR A 804 38.31 7.95 -68.82
CA THR A 804 38.00 8.55 -70.12
C THR A 804 37.92 7.46 -71.19
N ARG A 805 36.95 7.55 -72.10
CA ARG A 805 36.78 6.59 -73.20
C ARG A 805 36.28 7.28 -74.47
N SER A 806 36.74 6.81 -75.62
CA SER A 806 36.18 7.18 -76.92
C SER A 806 35.06 6.21 -77.32
N ILE A 807 33.91 6.73 -77.74
CA ILE A 807 32.73 5.97 -78.17
C ILE A 807 32.24 6.46 -79.54
N LYS A 808 31.38 5.68 -80.22
CA LYS A 808 30.80 6.06 -81.52
C LYS A 808 29.93 7.31 -81.40
N HIS A 809 30.02 8.20 -82.39
CA HIS A 809 29.20 9.41 -82.44
C HIS A 809 27.73 9.09 -82.65
N ILE A 810 26.87 9.76 -81.90
CA ILE A 810 25.44 9.44 -81.86
C ILE A 810 24.55 10.47 -82.57
N GLY A 811 25.10 11.60 -83.00
CA GLY A 811 24.33 12.77 -83.43
C GLY A 811 23.79 13.53 -82.21
N THR A 812 22.51 13.87 -82.19
CA THR A 812 21.78 14.24 -80.95
C THR A 812 21.29 12.99 -80.23
N GLY A 813 21.33 12.96 -78.90
CA GLY A 813 20.66 11.94 -78.11
C GLY A 813 21.31 11.70 -76.77
N THR A 814 20.73 10.78 -76.02
CA THR A 814 21.22 10.40 -74.70
C THR A 814 22.25 9.27 -74.80
N ILE A 815 23.41 9.49 -74.21
CA ILE A 815 24.41 8.47 -73.91
C ILE A 815 24.08 7.91 -72.52
N TYR A 816 23.94 6.60 -72.44
CA TYR A 816 23.80 5.89 -71.16
C TYR A 816 25.09 5.13 -70.88
N ALA A 817 25.64 5.28 -69.67
CA ALA A 817 26.67 4.40 -69.14
C ALA A 817 26.05 3.51 -68.07
N SER A 818 26.30 2.21 -68.15
CA SER A 818 25.85 1.25 -67.15
C SER A 818 27.07 0.59 -66.52
N VAL A 819 27.23 0.72 -65.20
CA VAL A 819 28.27 0.03 -64.44
C VAL A 819 27.77 -1.30 -63.90
N ASN A 820 28.68 -2.27 -63.75
CA ASN A 820 28.36 -3.66 -63.43
C ASN A 820 27.56 -4.32 -64.57
N ASP A 821 27.93 -4.01 -65.82
CA ASP A 821 27.24 -4.47 -67.02
C ASP A 821 28.22 -5.03 -68.05
N ASN A 822 28.02 -6.30 -68.39
CA ASN A 822 28.90 -7.07 -69.27
C ASN A 822 28.74 -6.75 -70.76
N GLY A 823 27.78 -5.89 -71.15
CA GLY A 823 27.66 -5.36 -72.51
C GLY A 823 27.35 -6.38 -73.60
N ASN A 824 26.82 -7.56 -73.26
CA ASN A 824 26.56 -8.63 -74.23
C ASN A 824 25.11 -8.65 -74.76
N HIS A 825 24.22 -7.78 -74.27
CA HIS A 825 22.80 -7.79 -74.62
C HIS A 825 22.22 -6.38 -74.83
N ILE A 826 21.19 -6.30 -75.69
CA ILE A 826 20.52 -5.06 -76.09
C ILE A 826 19.61 -4.52 -74.94
N ARG A 827 19.21 -5.38 -74.00
CA ARG A 827 18.48 -5.02 -72.77
C ARG A 827 19.17 -5.57 -71.52
N ILE A 828 19.49 -4.70 -70.57
CA ILE A 828 20.02 -5.05 -69.25
C ILE A 828 18.88 -5.62 -68.41
N ILE A 829 19.00 -6.89 -68.08
CA ILE A 829 18.21 -7.56 -67.05
C ILE A 829 19.10 -7.84 -65.83
N PRO A 830 18.54 -8.05 -64.63
CA PRO A 830 19.31 -8.30 -63.41
C PRO A 830 20.35 -9.44 -63.54
N ALA A 831 20.13 -10.42 -64.42
CA ALA A 831 21.05 -11.53 -64.71
C ALA A 831 22.34 -11.11 -65.45
N ASN A 832 22.42 -9.89 -65.99
CA ASN A 832 23.57 -9.40 -66.76
C ASN A 832 24.63 -8.70 -65.88
N ARG A 833 24.42 -8.71 -64.55
CA ARG A 833 25.32 -8.07 -63.59
C ARG A 833 26.30 -9.06 -63.02
N SER A 834 27.56 -8.69 -63.04
CA SER A 834 28.68 -9.57 -62.68
C SER A 834 28.97 -9.57 -61.17
N PHE A 835 28.45 -8.59 -60.43
CA PHE A 835 28.63 -8.43 -58.98
C PHE A 835 27.28 -8.18 -58.28
N GLU A 836 27.11 -8.74 -57.06
CA GLU A 836 25.97 -8.43 -56.20
C GLU A 836 26.14 -7.07 -55.51
N GLU A 837 25.08 -6.25 -55.51
CA GLU A 837 25.08 -4.90 -54.94
C GLU A 837 23.73 -4.58 -54.26
N LYS A 838 23.75 -3.56 -53.39
CA LYS A 838 22.63 -3.14 -52.53
C LYS A 838 21.50 -2.51 -53.33
N ASP A 839 21.83 -1.62 -54.25
CA ASP A 839 20.90 -0.98 -55.16
C ASP A 839 21.46 -1.11 -56.57
N SER A 840 20.67 -1.70 -57.45
CA SER A 840 21.04 -1.90 -58.84
C SER A 840 20.40 -0.82 -59.74
N SER A 841 19.40 -0.10 -59.23
CA SER A 841 18.64 0.87 -60.03
C SER A 841 19.42 2.15 -60.34
N ASN A 842 20.49 2.41 -59.60
CA ASN A 842 21.34 3.60 -59.69
C ASN A 842 22.63 3.39 -60.51
N ASN A 843 22.82 2.21 -61.12
CA ASN A 843 24.01 1.89 -61.92
C ASN A 843 24.04 2.55 -63.31
N ILE A 844 23.01 3.32 -63.67
CA ILE A 844 22.92 3.95 -64.98
C ILE A 844 23.21 5.45 -64.81
N GLY A 845 24.38 5.85 -65.33
CA GLY A 845 24.72 7.24 -65.54
C GLY A 845 24.20 7.70 -66.90
N ILE A 846 23.65 8.91 -66.96
CA ILE A 846 23.03 9.44 -68.17
C ILE A 846 23.72 10.74 -68.55
N TYR A 847 24.01 10.92 -69.83
CA TYR A 847 24.47 12.18 -70.39
C TYR A 847 23.73 12.50 -71.69
N ASN A 848 22.94 13.57 -71.70
CA ASN A 848 22.24 14.03 -72.89
C ASN A 848 23.19 14.83 -73.78
N TYR A 849 23.68 14.18 -74.83
CA TYR A 849 24.53 14.80 -75.83
C TYR A 849 23.65 15.42 -76.93
N GLN A 850 23.47 16.74 -76.93
CA GLN A 850 22.71 17.46 -77.95
C GLN A 850 23.67 18.38 -78.72
N PRO A 851 23.80 18.32 -80.06
CA PRO A 851 24.03 19.53 -80.84
C PRO A 851 22.81 20.45 -80.67
N PRO A 852 22.97 21.78 -80.67
CA PRO A 852 22.01 22.67 -80.02
C PRO A 852 20.65 22.68 -80.74
N ALA A 853 19.57 22.23 -80.06
CA ALA A 853 18.18 22.13 -80.57
C ALA A 853 17.16 22.10 -79.40
N THR A 854 15.91 22.61 -79.56
CA THR A 854 14.94 22.85 -78.47
C THR A 854 13.55 22.23 -78.73
N THR A 855 13.07 21.33 -77.86
CA THR A 855 11.82 20.54 -78.03
C THR A 855 10.81 20.82 -76.89
N VAL A 856 9.50 20.83 -77.18
CA VAL A 856 8.41 21.13 -76.23
C VAL A 856 7.34 20.03 -76.26
N ASN A 857 7.06 19.35 -75.15
CA ASN A 857 6.04 18.29 -75.07
C ASN A 857 4.83 18.76 -74.27
N ILE A 858 3.62 18.51 -74.76
CA ILE A 858 2.35 18.92 -74.12
C ILE A 858 1.40 17.73 -74.05
N THR A 859 0.74 17.54 -72.91
CA THR A 859 -0.28 16.50 -72.72
C THR A 859 -1.53 17.18 -72.20
N ILE A 860 -2.70 16.85 -72.76
CA ILE A 860 -4.00 17.44 -72.41
C ILE A 860 -5.02 16.34 -72.06
N CYS A 861 -6.06 16.64 -71.29
CA CYS A 861 -7.15 15.71 -70.98
C CYS A 861 -8.31 15.86 -71.98
N ALA A 862 -9.21 14.87 -72.08
CA ALA A 862 -10.40 14.97 -72.93
C ALA A 862 -11.16 16.29 -72.67
N ASN A 863 -11.39 17.05 -73.77
CA ASN A 863 -12.00 18.39 -73.88
C ASN A 863 -11.07 19.64 -73.88
N ASN A 864 -9.74 19.50 -74.03
CA ASN A 864 -8.81 20.64 -74.18
C ASN A 864 -8.12 20.71 -75.57
N SER A 865 -7.41 21.81 -75.89
CA SER A 865 -6.54 21.94 -77.10
C SER A 865 -5.25 22.70 -76.80
N TYR A 866 -4.18 22.45 -77.57
CA TYR A 866 -2.91 23.19 -77.51
C TYR A 866 -2.47 23.66 -78.90
N MET A 867 -2.38 24.99 -79.10
CA MET A 867 -1.95 25.64 -80.35
C MET A 867 -2.71 25.16 -81.61
N GLY A 868 -4.02 24.92 -81.47
CA GLY A 868 -4.89 24.47 -82.56
C GLY A 868 -5.03 22.95 -82.68
N TYR A 869 -4.23 22.17 -81.95
CA TYR A 869 -4.27 20.72 -81.97
C TYR A 869 -5.03 20.19 -80.73
N ASN A 870 -6.05 19.35 -80.93
CA ASN A 870 -6.90 18.77 -79.88
C ASN A 870 -6.98 17.23 -79.96
N THR A 871 -6.14 16.62 -80.79
CA THR A 871 -5.99 15.18 -80.97
C THR A 871 -4.51 14.81 -80.81
N THR A 872 -4.23 13.65 -80.21
CA THR A 872 -2.87 13.16 -79.97
C THR A 872 -2.06 13.10 -81.28
N GLY A 873 -0.86 13.68 -81.31
CA GLY A 873 0.02 13.70 -82.48
C GLY A 873 1.34 14.45 -82.24
N THR A 874 2.32 14.30 -83.14
CA THR A 874 3.64 14.97 -83.10
C THR A 874 3.82 15.90 -84.30
N TYR A 875 4.32 17.11 -84.06
CA TYR A 875 4.51 18.19 -85.04
C TYR A 875 5.96 18.71 -84.97
N THR A 876 6.62 18.97 -86.10
CA THR A 876 8.07 19.32 -86.15
C THR A 876 8.33 20.52 -87.06
N ASP A 877 9.15 21.47 -86.60
CA ASP A 877 9.65 22.62 -87.36
C ASP A 877 11.21 22.66 -87.34
N VAL A 878 11.85 22.82 -88.51
CA VAL A 878 13.32 22.76 -88.66
C VAL A 878 13.88 24.09 -89.19
N PHE A 879 14.98 24.58 -88.60
CA PHE A 879 15.73 25.76 -89.07
C PHE A 879 17.22 25.44 -89.24
N THR A 880 17.82 25.81 -90.37
CA THR A 880 19.22 25.45 -90.73
C THR A 880 20.22 26.57 -90.44
N GLY A 881 21.32 26.25 -89.75
CA GLY A 881 22.45 27.15 -89.43
C GLY A 881 23.82 26.65 -89.96
N VAL A 882 24.71 27.59 -90.30
CA VAL A 882 25.77 27.46 -91.34
C VAL A 882 27.09 26.79 -90.89
N SER A 883 27.10 25.93 -89.86
CA SER A 883 28.35 25.25 -89.42
C SER A 883 28.20 23.75 -89.07
N SER A 884 27.23 23.07 -89.67
CA SER A 884 27.10 21.59 -89.70
C SER A 884 26.97 20.87 -88.35
N CYS A 885 26.35 21.54 -87.37
CA CYS A 885 25.57 20.93 -86.29
C CYS A 885 24.17 21.57 -86.33
N ASP A 886 23.12 20.83 -86.74
CA ASP A 886 21.78 21.39 -87.00
C ASP A 886 20.94 21.62 -85.72
N SER A 887 20.04 22.62 -85.74
CA SER A 887 19.10 22.96 -84.65
C SER A 887 17.64 22.69 -85.03
N VAL A 888 16.94 21.84 -84.28
CA VAL A 888 15.55 21.40 -84.58
C VAL A 888 14.58 21.75 -83.43
N ARG A 889 13.31 22.08 -83.73
CA ARG A 889 12.22 22.19 -82.73
C ARG A 889 11.08 21.19 -83.00
N ILE A 890 10.70 20.43 -81.97
CA ILE A 890 9.67 19.36 -82.04
C ILE A 890 8.57 19.58 -80.97
N LEU A 891 7.29 19.38 -81.32
CA LEU A 891 6.11 19.44 -80.44
C LEU A 891 5.37 18.09 -80.40
N ASN A 892 5.23 17.45 -79.23
CA ASN A 892 4.43 16.23 -79.05
C ASN A 892 3.15 16.50 -78.22
N LEU A 893 1.97 16.11 -78.70
CA LEU A 893 0.65 16.29 -78.05
C LEU A 893 -0.05 14.96 -77.73
N THR A 894 -0.57 14.73 -76.51
CA THR A 894 -1.30 13.49 -76.10
C THR A 894 -2.62 13.79 -75.33
N VAL A 895 -3.74 13.08 -75.62
CA VAL A 895 -5.11 13.28 -75.06
C VAL A 895 -5.74 12.01 -74.42
N ASN A 896 -6.20 12.04 -73.15
CA ASN A 896 -6.65 10.86 -72.36
C ASN A 896 -8.09 11.00 -71.69
N PRO A 897 -8.86 9.91 -71.34
CA PRO A 897 -10.20 9.92 -70.65
C PRO A 897 -10.29 9.35 -69.18
N VAL A 898 -11.33 9.69 -68.35
CA VAL A 898 -11.44 9.45 -66.85
C VAL A 898 -12.62 8.58 -66.27
N LYS A 899 -12.51 7.96 -65.05
CA LYS A 899 -13.48 7.02 -64.33
C LYS A 899 -13.61 7.21 -62.77
N PHE A 900 -14.69 6.74 -62.07
CA PHE A 900 -15.01 7.02 -60.62
C PHE A 900 -15.58 5.83 -59.75
N THR A 901 -15.30 5.77 -58.40
CA THR A 901 -15.83 4.81 -57.36
C THR A 901 -15.97 5.44 -55.92
N SER A 902 -16.90 5.03 -55.03
CA SER A 902 -17.09 5.59 -53.65
C SER A 902 -17.13 4.59 -52.45
N ARG A 903 -16.82 5.05 -51.20
CA ARG A 903 -16.83 4.27 -49.92
C ARG A 903 -17.07 5.14 -48.65
N GLN A 904 -17.54 4.57 -47.53
CA GLN A 904 -17.67 5.23 -46.21
C GLN A 904 -16.70 4.66 -45.13
N LEU A 905 -16.22 5.51 -44.20
CA LEU A 905 -15.31 5.17 -43.10
C LEU A 905 -15.57 6.04 -41.84
N ALA A 906 -15.36 5.53 -40.61
CA ALA A 906 -15.51 6.31 -39.37
C ALA A 906 -14.27 6.18 -38.45
N ILE A 907 -13.89 7.26 -37.76
CA ILE A 907 -12.76 7.34 -36.81
C ILE A 907 -13.17 8.04 -35.50
N CYS A 908 -12.50 7.75 -34.38
CA CYS A 908 -12.73 8.45 -33.10
C CYS A 908 -12.05 9.83 -33.09
N ARG A 909 -12.56 10.77 -32.30
CA ARG A 909 -11.99 12.12 -32.16
C ARG A 909 -10.55 12.06 -31.63
N GLY A 910 -9.60 12.52 -32.44
CA GLY A 910 -8.15 12.49 -32.14
C GLY A 910 -7.36 11.45 -32.92
N ASP A 911 -8.03 10.43 -33.46
CA ASP A 911 -7.43 9.45 -34.37
C ASP A 911 -7.16 10.07 -35.75
N SER A 912 -6.45 9.32 -36.59
CA SER A 912 -6.24 9.71 -37.99
C SER A 912 -6.20 8.51 -38.92
N VAL A 913 -6.58 8.73 -40.17
CA VAL A 913 -6.47 7.75 -41.25
C VAL A 913 -5.84 8.41 -42.48
N LEU A 914 -4.96 7.69 -43.18
CA LEU A 914 -4.30 8.19 -44.38
C LEU A 914 -5.27 8.15 -45.57
N LEU A 915 -5.74 9.32 -46.02
CA LEU A 915 -6.61 9.53 -47.18
C LEU A 915 -6.17 10.79 -47.93
N ALA A 916 -6.29 10.82 -49.26
CA ALA A 916 -5.83 11.94 -50.10
C ALA A 916 -4.36 12.33 -49.85
N GLY A 917 -3.49 11.34 -49.61
CA GLY A 917 -2.06 11.55 -49.37
C GLY A 917 -1.67 12.17 -48.02
N ALA A 918 -2.62 12.41 -47.12
CA ALA A 918 -2.35 12.97 -45.79
C ALA A 918 -3.15 12.28 -44.68
N TRP A 919 -2.67 12.35 -43.45
CA TRP A 919 -3.38 11.81 -42.28
C TRP A 919 -4.54 12.73 -41.92
N GLN A 920 -5.76 12.30 -42.27
CA GLN A 920 -6.98 13.07 -42.05
C GLN A 920 -7.50 12.87 -40.63
N LYS A 921 -7.84 13.99 -39.99
CA LYS A 921 -8.34 14.06 -38.60
C LYS A 921 -9.73 14.69 -38.49
N ASN A 922 -10.24 15.26 -39.58
CA ASN A 922 -11.51 16.01 -39.60
C ASN A 922 -12.56 15.22 -40.39
N ARG A 923 -13.84 15.40 -40.06
CA ARG A 923 -14.92 14.84 -40.88
C ARG A 923 -14.92 15.50 -42.25
N GLY A 924 -15.17 14.72 -43.30
CA GLY A 924 -15.15 15.25 -44.66
C GLY A 924 -15.12 14.17 -45.73
N THR A 925 -15.32 14.58 -46.96
CA THR A 925 -15.21 13.71 -48.14
C THR A 925 -13.80 13.86 -48.71
N TYR A 926 -13.05 12.77 -48.72
CA TYR A 926 -11.66 12.73 -49.16
C TYR A 926 -11.54 11.98 -50.47
N THR A 927 -10.80 12.58 -51.40
CA THR A 927 -10.70 12.08 -52.77
C THR A 927 -9.26 11.65 -53.05
N ASP A 928 -9.08 10.36 -53.31
CA ASP A 928 -7.81 9.81 -53.75
C ASP A 928 -7.84 9.64 -55.27
N SER A 929 -7.03 10.41 -55.98
CA SER A 929 -6.79 10.26 -57.41
C SER A 929 -5.75 9.16 -57.63
N LEU A 930 -6.19 8.00 -58.12
CA LEU A 930 -5.27 6.97 -58.55
C LEU A 930 -4.81 7.29 -59.97
N LYS A 931 -3.53 7.66 -60.11
CA LYS A 931 -2.89 7.79 -61.42
C LYS A 931 -2.67 6.42 -62.02
N THR A 932 -3.36 6.13 -63.11
CA THR A 932 -2.78 5.20 -64.08
C THR A 932 -1.53 5.86 -64.67
N TYR A 933 -0.57 5.07 -65.15
CA TYR A 933 0.74 5.58 -65.61
C TYR A 933 0.66 6.62 -66.75
N LEU A 934 -0.55 6.85 -67.30
CA LEU A 934 -0.80 7.74 -68.44
C LEU A 934 -1.48 9.08 -68.08
N GLY A 935 -1.81 9.38 -66.82
CA GLY A 935 -2.24 10.74 -66.42
C GLY A 935 -3.66 11.15 -66.80
N CYS A 936 -4.59 10.21 -66.91
CA CYS A 936 -6.02 10.49 -66.71
C CYS A 936 -6.51 9.83 -65.43
N ASP A 937 -7.11 10.65 -64.57
CA ASP A 937 -7.39 10.28 -63.19
C ASP A 937 -8.59 9.34 -63.07
N SER A 938 -8.38 8.23 -62.35
CA SER A 938 -9.50 7.49 -61.76
C SER A 938 -9.65 7.91 -60.30
N VAL A 939 -10.87 8.23 -59.89
CA VAL A 939 -11.13 8.92 -58.62
C VAL A 939 -11.86 8.01 -57.64
N VAL A 940 -11.27 7.78 -56.45
CA VAL A 940 -11.92 7.10 -55.31
C VAL A 940 -12.35 8.14 -54.28
N VAL A 941 -13.65 8.19 -53.99
CA VAL A 941 -14.24 9.14 -53.02
C VAL A 941 -14.57 8.42 -51.71
N THR A 942 -13.96 8.84 -50.59
CA THR A 942 -14.21 8.29 -49.25
C THR A 942 -14.89 9.31 -48.35
N ASP A 943 -16.09 9.03 -47.86
CA ASP A 943 -16.75 9.84 -46.84
C ASP A 943 -16.31 9.43 -45.43
N LEU A 944 -15.63 10.34 -44.71
CA LEU A 944 -15.10 10.13 -43.36
C LEU A 944 -15.99 10.77 -42.28
N PHE A 945 -16.47 9.96 -41.35
CA PHE A 945 -17.26 10.37 -40.19
C PHE A 945 -16.41 10.39 -38.90
N MET A 946 -16.74 11.28 -37.96
CA MET A 946 -16.07 11.41 -36.65
C MET A 946 -17.04 10.99 -35.53
N ILE A 947 -16.56 10.13 -34.64
CA ILE A 947 -17.27 9.72 -33.42
C ILE A 947 -16.62 10.41 -32.22
N ASP A 948 -17.40 11.09 -31.40
CA ASP A 948 -16.91 11.74 -30.18
C ASP A 948 -16.47 10.70 -29.14
N THR A 949 -15.38 10.97 -28.44
CA THR A 949 -14.90 10.15 -27.33
C THR A 949 -15.67 10.48 -26.04
N PRO A 950 -15.85 9.52 -25.11
CA PRO A 950 -16.42 9.81 -23.80
C PRO A 950 -15.62 10.90 -23.07
N TYR A 951 -16.29 11.92 -22.53
CA TYR A 951 -15.68 13.01 -21.77
C TYR A 951 -16.59 13.45 -20.61
N GLN A 952 -16.00 13.92 -19.49
CA GLN A 952 -16.70 14.43 -18.31
C GLN A 952 -17.80 13.50 -17.78
N PHE A 953 -17.49 12.20 -17.67
CA PHE A 953 -18.40 11.19 -17.19
C PHE A 953 -18.23 10.89 -15.70
N LEU A 954 -17.12 11.30 -15.08
CA LEU A 954 -16.97 11.28 -13.63
C LEU A 954 -17.56 12.55 -12.99
N PRO A 955 -18.04 12.47 -11.73
CA PRO A 955 -18.44 13.64 -10.98
C PRO A 955 -17.24 14.53 -10.66
N LYS A 956 -17.51 15.77 -10.24
CA LYS A 956 -16.47 16.73 -9.82
C LYS A 956 -15.69 16.21 -8.60
N ASP A 957 -14.48 16.72 -8.42
CA ASP A 957 -13.65 16.49 -7.23
C ASP A 957 -14.47 16.60 -5.94
N THR A 958 -14.32 15.60 -5.09
CA THR A 958 -15.23 15.37 -3.97
C THR A 958 -14.45 15.16 -2.68
N VAL A 959 -14.94 15.79 -1.61
CA VAL A 959 -14.43 15.59 -0.25
C VAL A 959 -15.36 14.60 0.47
N ILE A 960 -14.83 13.49 0.99
CA ILE A 960 -15.60 12.47 1.72
C ILE A 960 -15.16 12.34 3.19
N CYS A 961 -16.04 11.80 4.04
CA CYS A 961 -15.69 11.46 5.41
C CYS A 961 -14.55 10.43 5.43
N SER A 962 -13.67 10.48 6.44
CA SER A 962 -12.65 9.45 6.67
C SER A 962 -13.18 8.01 6.80
N THR A 963 -14.48 7.84 7.10
CA THR A 963 -15.19 6.55 7.14
C THR A 963 -16.21 6.38 6.02
N GLY A 964 -16.31 7.34 5.11
CA GLY A 964 -17.27 7.35 4.01
C GLY A 964 -16.76 6.58 2.79
N THR A 965 -17.68 6.24 1.88
CA THR A 965 -17.34 5.69 0.56
C THR A 965 -18.17 6.40 -0.49
N LEU A 966 -17.52 6.93 -1.52
CA LEU A 966 -18.20 7.50 -2.69
C LEU A 966 -18.51 6.35 -3.66
N MET A 967 -19.79 6.08 -3.89
CA MET A 967 -20.22 5.12 -4.92
C MET A 967 -20.35 5.83 -6.27
N ILE A 968 -19.58 5.38 -7.25
CA ILE A 968 -19.65 5.83 -8.64
C ILE A 968 -20.44 4.79 -9.44
N ASP A 969 -21.57 5.22 -10.02
CA ASP A 969 -22.43 4.39 -10.87
C ASP A 969 -22.59 5.06 -12.24
N LEU A 970 -21.93 4.51 -13.25
CA LEU A 970 -21.88 5.06 -14.61
C LEU A 970 -22.78 4.28 -15.59
N PRO A 971 -23.28 4.92 -16.67
CA PRO A 971 -23.99 4.23 -17.74
C PRO A 971 -23.12 3.17 -18.43
N SER A 972 -23.75 2.18 -19.09
CA SER A 972 -23.08 0.98 -19.62
C SER A 972 -22.03 1.26 -20.72
N TYR A 973 -20.76 1.39 -20.33
CA TYR A 973 -19.59 1.26 -21.20
C TYR A 973 -19.19 -0.22 -21.39
N THR A 974 -18.38 -0.51 -22.42
CA THR A 974 -17.92 -1.87 -22.73
C THR A 974 -16.75 -2.34 -21.86
N ASN A 975 -16.03 -1.42 -21.21
CA ASN A 975 -15.06 -1.71 -20.16
C ASN A 975 -14.94 -0.52 -19.18
N TYR A 976 -14.38 -0.81 -18.00
CA TYR A 976 -13.97 0.16 -16.99
C TYR A 976 -12.58 -0.22 -16.50
N ASN A 977 -11.65 0.72 -16.49
CA ASN A 977 -10.29 0.49 -16.04
C ASN A 977 -9.85 1.64 -15.12
N TRP A 978 -9.93 1.40 -13.81
CA TRP A 978 -9.57 2.37 -12.78
C TRP A 978 -8.07 2.33 -12.47
N SER A 979 -7.50 3.46 -12.06
CA SER A 979 -6.09 3.58 -11.65
C SER A 979 -5.72 2.76 -10.41
N ASP A 980 -6.71 2.35 -9.59
CA ASP A 980 -6.54 1.42 -8.46
C ASP A 980 -6.55 -0.06 -8.88
N GLY A 981 -6.74 -0.34 -10.17
CA GLY A 981 -6.83 -1.68 -10.75
C GLY A 981 -8.23 -2.29 -10.74
N SER A 982 -9.25 -1.58 -10.26
CA SER A 982 -10.65 -2.02 -10.34
C SER A 982 -11.17 -1.99 -11.77
N THR A 983 -12.09 -2.92 -12.08
CA THR A 983 -12.87 -2.93 -13.33
C THR A 983 -14.38 -2.92 -13.06
N GLN A 984 -14.77 -2.66 -11.82
CA GLN A 984 -16.16 -2.71 -11.36
C GLN A 984 -16.94 -1.43 -11.72
N ASN A 985 -18.25 -1.58 -11.92
CA ASN A 985 -19.24 -0.51 -11.97
C ASN A 985 -20.60 -1.10 -11.50
N PRO A 986 -21.21 -0.58 -10.41
CA PRO A 986 -20.75 0.56 -9.62
C PRO A 986 -19.46 0.26 -8.82
N HIS A 987 -18.63 1.29 -8.60
CA HIS A 987 -17.35 1.22 -7.88
C HIS A 987 -17.35 2.11 -6.64
N GLY A 988 -16.81 1.62 -5.52
CA GLY A 988 -16.75 2.35 -4.25
C GLY A 988 -15.35 2.87 -3.96
N LEU A 989 -15.20 4.19 -3.84
CA LEU A 989 -13.93 4.85 -3.52
C LEU A 989 -13.93 5.35 -2.06
N SER A 990 -13.00 4.85 -1.25
CA SER A 990 -12.94 5.09 0.21
C SER A 990 -11.60 5.60 0.74
N GLN A 991 -10.60 5.75 -0.13
CA GLN A 991 -9.27 6.27 0.24
C GLN A 991 -9.07 7.63 -0.43
N PRO A 992 -8.28 8.54 0.17
CA PRO A 992 -7.94 9.81 -0.46
C PRO A 992 -6.94 9.57 -1.59
N GLY A 993 -7.04 10.34 -2.66
CA GLY A 993 -6.17 10.22 -3.82
C GLY A 993 -6.85 10.68 -5.12
N THR A 994 -6.05 10.78 -6.18
CA THR A 994 -6.58 11.02 -7.52
C THR A 994 -6.81 9.69 -8.22
N TYR A 995 -8.05 9.44 -8.61
CA TYR A 995 -8.47 8.25 -9.34
C TYR A 995 -8.72 8.62 -10.79
N THR A 996 -8.07 7.89 -11.69
CA THR A 996 -8.28 8.02 -13.14
C THR A 996 -9.07 6.82 -13.63
N LEU A 997 -10.11 7.05 -14.43
CA LEU A 997 -10.92 6.01 -15.07
C LEU A 997 -10.78 6.11 -16.59
N GLU A 998 -10.39 5.01 -17.21
CA GLU A 998 -10.49 4.80 -18.66
C GLU A 998 -11.69 3.92 -18.99
N VAL A 999 -12.53 4.36 -19.94
CA VAL A 999 -13.69 3.63 -20.45
C VAL A 999 -13.65 3.52 -21.97
N ARG A 1000 -14.32 2.50 -22.51
CA ARG A 1000 -14.50 2.26 -23.94
C ARG A 1000 -15.97 2.16 -24.24
N ASP A 1001 -16.45 2.99 -25.16
CA ASP A 1001 -17.84 2.95 -25.58
C ASP A 1001 -18.14 1.77 -26.51
N ARG A 1002 -19.42 1.61 -26.88
CA ARG A 1002 -19.87 0.57 -27.82
C ARG A 1002 -19.31 0.71 -29.24
N ASN A 1003 -18.82 1.89 -29.63
CA ASN A 1003 -18.20 2.15 -30.93
C ASN A 1003 -16.69 1.87 -30.93
N GLY A 1004 -16.12 1.55 -29.76
CA GLY A 1004 -14.72 1.24 -29.56
C GLY A 1004 -13.83 2.45 -29.30
N CYS A 1005 -14.40 3.63 -29.06
CA CYS A 1005 -13.67 4.84 -28.70
C CYS A 1005 -13.35 4.86 -27.20
N TYR A 1006 -12.12 5.26 -26.88
CA TYR A 1006 -11.62 5.36 -25.50
C TYR A 1006 -11.80 6.78 -24.97
N GLY A 1007 -12.18 6.90 -23.70
CA GLY A 1007 -12.25 8.15 -22.97
C GLY A 1007 -11.61 8.00 -21.60
N THR A 1008 -10.94 9.04 -21.13
CA THR A 1008 -10.31 9.09 -19.81
C THR A 1008 -10.83 10.29 -19.04
N ASP A 1009 -11.15 10.10 -17.77
CA ASP A 1009 -11.57 11.15 -16.85
C ASP A 1009 -10.94 10.91 -15.47
N GLN A 1010 -10.85 11.95 -14.65
CA GLN A 1010 -10.25 11.86 -13.31
C GLN A 1010 -11.11 12.51 -12.24
N ILE A 1011 -11.03 11.97 -11.03
CA ILE A 1011 -11.63 12.54 -9.82
C ILE A 1011 -10.60 12.55 -8.70
N THR A 1012 -10.44 13.69 -8.03
CA THR A 1012 -9.67 13.78 -6.80
C THR A 1012 -10.58 13.62 -5.60
N ILE A 1013 -10.27 12.64 -4.75
CA ILE A 1013 -10.89 12.43 -3.46
C ILE A 1013 -9.97 12.96 -2.37
N THR A 1014 -10.48 13.87 -1.55
CA THR A 1014 -9.83 14.26 -0.31
C THR A 1014 -10.67 13.81 0.88
N HIS A 1015 -10.00 13.40 1.96
CA HIS A 1015 -10.69 13.11 3.20
C HIS A 1015 -10.89 14.39 4.00
N THR A 1016 -12.05 14.51 4.61
CA THR A 1016 -12.30 15.45 5.68
C THR A 1016 -12.83 14.69 6.89
N PHE A 1017 -12.55 15.21 8.07
CA PHE A 1017 -13.18 14.71 9.27
C PHE A 1017 -14.65 15.09 9.23
N CYS A 1018 -15.52 14.08 9.21
CA CYS A 1018 -16.93 14.34 9.39
C CYS A 1018 -17.16 14.73 10.84
N VAL A 1019 -17.33 16.04 11.03
CA VAL A 1019 -17.53 16.66 12.33
C VAL A 1019 -18.85 16.15 12.92
N GLU A 1020 -18.74 15.12 13.75
CA GLU A 1020 -19.80 14.70 14.63
C GLU A 1020 -19.80 15.65 15.84
N ILE A 1021 -20.82 16.50 15.91
CA ILE A 1021 -21.01 17.37 17.06
C ILE A 1021 -21.74 16.55 18.13
N MET A 1022 -21.11 16.43 19.29
CA MET A 1022 -21.77 15.82 20.44
C MET A 1022 -22.33 16.91 21.33
N VAL A 1023 -23.60 16.77 21.69
CA VAL A 1023 -24.28 17.71 22.58
C VAL A 1023 -24.60 16.99 23.89
N PRO A 1024 -24.14 17.51 25.05
CA PRO A 1024 -24.50 16.95 26.35
C PRO A 1024 -26.01 16.87 26.53
N ASN A 1025 -26.49 15.93 27.36
CA ASN A 1025 -27.90 15.82 27.70
C ASN A 1025 -28.24 16.46 29.06
N ALA A 1026 -27.25 16.85 29.86
CA ALA A 1026 -27.42 17.53 31.14
C ALA A 1026 -26.17 18.34 31.52
N PHE A 1027 -26.34 19.32 32.41
CA PHE A 1027 -25.25 20.08 33.02
C PHE A 1027 -25.65 20.63 34.41
N THR A 1028 -24.66 20.95 35.24
CA THR A 1028 -24.80 21.37 36.65
C THR A 1028 -24.01 22.65 36.89
N PRO A 1029 -24.62 23.84 36.73
CA PRO A 1029 -23.97 25.12 37.02
C PRO A 1029 -23.87 25.38 38.53
N ASN A 1030 -22.93 24.71 39.21
CA ASN A 1030 -22.72 24.77 40.66
C ASN A 1030 -21.38 25.43 41.06
N GLY A 1031 -20.53 25.77 40.09
CA GLY A 1031 -19.24 26.42 40.29
C GLY A 1031 -18.11 25.48 40.70
N ASP A 1032 -18.24 24.16 40.52
CA ASP A 1032 -17.21 23.19 40.87
C ASP A 1032 -16.16 22.97 39.76
N GLY A 1033 -16.31 23.67 38.63
CA GLY A 1033 -15.47 23.56 37.44
C GLY A 1033 -15.85 22.41 36.51
N LYS A 1034 -16.91 21.64 36.82
CA LYS A 1034 -17.33 20.45 36.07
C LYS A 1034 -18.76 20.61 35.56
N ASN A 1035 -18.90 20.61 34.24
CA ASN A 1035 -20.20 20.74 33.58
C ASN A 1035 -20.99 22.00 34.00
N ASP A 1036 -20.29 23.09 34.35
CA ASP A 1036 -20.92 24.36 34.73
C ASP A 1036 -21.56 25.10 33.55
N VAL A 1037 -21.11 24.80 32.33
CA VAL A 1037 -21.53 25.47 31.11
C VAL A 1037 -21.99 24.42 30.11
N PHE A 1038 -23.22 24.56 29.63
CA PHE A 1038 -23.75 23.77 28.55
C PHE A 1038 -23.18 24.26 27.21
N GLN A 1039 -22.38 23.42 26.58
CA GLN A 1039 -21.74 23.69 25.29
C GLN A 1039 -21.69 22.42 24.44
N ALA A 1040 -21.79 22.59 23.13
CA ALA A 1040 -21.58 21.50 22.19
C ALA A 1040 -20.09 21.15 22.10
N MET A 1041 -19.78 19.85 22.15
CA MET A 1041 -18.44 19.35 21.93
C MET A 1041 -18.20 19.21 20.43
N VAL A 1042 -17.34 20.09 19.92
CA VAL A 1042 -16.99 20.13 18.50
C VAL A 1042 -15.49 19.83 18.36
N PRO A 1043 -15.08 18.81 17.57
CA PRO A 1043 -13.69 18.41 17.42
C PRO A 1043 -12.82 19.44 16.69
N VAL A 1044 -13.40 20.24 15.79
CA VAL A 1044 -12.71 21.29 15.02
C VAL A 1044 -13.63 22.51 14.82
N PRO A 1045 -13.11 23.74 14.61
CA PRO A 1045 -13.93 24.92 14.33
C PRO A 1045 -14.89 24.71 13.16
N LEU A 1046 -16.15 25.11 13.33
CA LEU A 1046 -17.18 25.00 12.29
C LEU A 1046 -17.55 26.36 11.70
N PRO A 1047 -17.52 26.52 10.37
CA PRO A 1047 -18.07 27.70 9.73
C PRO A 1047 -19.60 27.78 9.94
N GLY A 1048 -20.14 28.98 10.21
CA GLY A 1048 -21.59 29.21 10.29
C GLY A 1048 -22.30 28.54 11.48
N TYR A 1049 -21.62 28.33 12.62
CA TYR A 1049 -22.22 27.78 13.83
C TYR A 1049 -23.23 28.74 14.48
N ARG A 1050 -24.38 28.22 14.92
CA ARG A 1050 -25.36 28.91 15.76
C ARG A 1050 -26.05 27.91 16.68
N MET A 1051 -25.98 28.13 17.98
CA MET A 1051 -26.67 27.36 19.01
C MET A 1051 -27.75 28.24 19.66
N GLN A 1052 -28.92 27.66 19.86
CA GLN A 1052 -30.07 28.30 20.49
C GLN A 1052 -30.67 27.34 21.51
N ILE A 1053 -31.10 27.86 22.66
CA ILE A 1053 -31.71 27.09 23.75
C ILE A 1053 -33.01 27.77 24.17
N TRP A 1054 -34.07 26.98 24.33
CA TRP A 1054 -35.39 27.43 24.75
C TRP A 1054 -35.84 26.73 26.01
N ASN A 1055 -36.57 27.45 26.85
CA ASN A 1055 -37.29 26.83 27.97
C ASN A 1055 -38.57 26.12 27.50
N ARG A 1056 -39.24 25.44 28.44
CA ARG A 1056 -40.51 24.72 28.18
C ARG A 1056 -41.66 25.58 27.64
N TRP A 1057 -41.56 26.90 27.76
CA TRP A 1057 -42.57 27.87 27.31
C TRP A 1057 -42.27 28.45 25.91
N GLY A 1058 -41.21 27.97 25.24
CA GLY A 1058 -40.79 28.44 23.92
C GLY A 1058 -40.01 29.76 23.96
N MET A 1059 -39.61 30.25 25.15
CA MET A 1059 -38.78 31.44 25.28
C MET A 1059 -37.31 31.09 25.05
N LEU A 1060 -36.64 31.82 24.15
CA LEU A 1060 -35.20 31.70 23.90
C LEU A 1060 -34.44 32.20 25.15
N VAL A 1061 -33.72 31.29 25.82
CA VAL A 1061 -32.96 31.60 27.03
C VAL A 1061 -31.47 31.78 26.76
N PHE A 1062 -30.97 31.26 25.63
CA PHE A 1062 -29.57 31.42 25.24
C PHE A 1062 -29.42 31.34 23.72
N GLU A 1063 -28.49 32.12 23.19
CA GLU A 1063 -28.04 32.05 21.81
C GLU A 1063 -26.55 32.36 21.68
N SER A 1064 -25.86 31.61 20.83
CA SER A 1064 -24.47 31.87 20.48
C SER A 1064 -24.18 31.53 19.02
N THR A 1065 -23.38 32.34 18.35
CA THR A 1065 -22.82 32.06 17.02
C THR A 1065 -21.37 31.55 17.07
N THR A 1066 -20.85 31.31 18.28
CA THR A 1066 -19.48 30.82 18.49
C THR A 1066 -19.49 29.61 19.43
N ILE A 1067 -18.66 28.61 19.11
CA ILE A 1067 -18.51 27.39 19.90
C ILE A 1067 -17.92 27.70 21.29
N ALA A 1068 -17.14 28.78 21.41
CA ALA A 1068 -16.48 29.17 22.67
C ALA A 1068 -17.43 29.72 23.74
N LYS A 1069 -18.70 30.02 23.40
CA LYS A 1069 -19.70 30.50 24.36
C LYS A 1069 -20.81 29.46 24.52
N GLY A 1070 -20.92 28.92 25.72
CA GLY A 1070 -22.02 28.05 26.16
C GLY A 1070 -22.94 28.73 27.16
N TRP A 1071 -24.01 28.03 27.55
CA TRP A 1071 -25.02 28.51 28.47
C TRP A 1071 -24.70 28.09 29.91
N ASP A 1072 -24.57 29.06 30.80
CA ASP A 1072 -24.28 28.88 32.23
C ASP A 1072 -25.54 28.62 33.09
N GLY A 1073 -26.70 28.41 32.45
CA GLY A 1073 -27.96 28.25 33.16
C GLY A 1073 -28.58 29.54 33.68
N THR A 1074 -28.09 30.72 33.25
CA THR A 1074 -28.67 32.02 33.60
C THR A 1074 -29.34 32.69 32.40
N LEU A 1075 -30.25 33.62 32.67
CA LEU A 1075 -30.80 34.56 31.69
C LEU A 1075 -30.76 35.95 32.31
N ALA A 1076 -30.03 36.88 31.69
CA ALA A 1076 -29.79 38.22 32.24
C ALA A 1076 -29.26 38.20 33.69
N GLY A 1077 -28.36 37.26 33.99
CA GLY A 1077 -27.79 37.06 35.33
C GLY A 1077 -28.73 36.36 36.34
N GLN A 1078 -29.98 36.08 35.97
CA GLN A 1078 -30.93 35.37 36.82
C GLN A 1078 -30.90 33.87 36.55
N ALA A 1079 -30.76 33.11 37.64
CA ALA A 1079 -30.58 31.67 37.60
C ALA A 1079 -31.87 30.97 37.11
N GLN A 1080 -31.81 30.26 35.97
CA GLN A 1080 -32.98 29.59 35.40
C GLN A 1080 -33.39 28.32 36.17
N PRO A 1081 -34.69 27.95 36.24
CA PRO A 1081 -35.16 26.81 37.02
C PRO A 1081 -34.57 25.46 36.56
N PRO A 1082 -34.36 24.48 37.46
CA PRO A 1082 -34.02 23.13 37.07
C PRO A 1082 -35.15 22.51 36.22
N GLY A 1083 -34.77 21.69 35.25
CA GLY A 1083 -35.71 21.03 34.34
C GLY A 1083 -35.20 20.89 32.90
N THR A 1084 -36.10 20.47 32.01
CA THR A 1084 -35.78 20.21 30.61
C THR A 1084 -35.86 21.48 29.76
N TYR A 1085 -34.83 21.69 28.95
CA TYR A 1085 -34.73 22.74 27.93
C TYR A 1085 -34.54 22.09 26.57
N VAL A 1086 -34.86 22.80 25.50
CA VAL A 1086 -34.70 22.34 24.11
C VAL A 1086 -33.55 23.11 23.49
N TYR A 1087 -32.67 22.44 22.76
CA TYR A 1087 -31.62 23.11 21.98
C TYR A 1087 -31.78 22.86 20.48
N LYS A 1088 -31.25 23.78 19.69
CA LYS A 1088 -31.05 23.65 18.24
C LYS A 1088 -29.69 24.21 17.89
N ILE A 1089 -28.92 23.45 17.15
CA ILE A 1089 -27.63 23.85 16.60
C ILE A 1089 -27.73 23.76 15.09
N THR A 1090 -27.33 24.84 14.40
CA THR A 1090 -27.14 24.88 12.96
C THR A 1090 -25.68 25.19 12.66
N TYR A 1091 -25.07 24.49 11.71
CA TYR A 1091 -23.66 24.65 11.36
C TYR A 1091 -23.39 24.25 9.91
N LYS A 1092 -22.30 24.73 9.32
CA LYS A 1092 -21.82 24.26 8.01
C LYS A 1092 -20.70 23.24 8.19
N THR A 1093 -20.78 22.14 7.46
CA THR A 1093 -19.69 21.15 7.38
C THR A 1093 -18.49 21.73 6.63
N ALA A 1094 -17.35 21.03 6.68
CA ALA A 1094 -16.18 21.37 5.85
C ALA A 1094 -16.49 21.37 4.33
N THR A 1095 -17.53 20.66 3.90
CA THR A 1095 -18.04 20.64 2.52
C THR A 1095 -19.03 21.77 2.20
N GLY A 1096 -19.29 22.68 3.15
CA GLY A 1096 -20.21 23.80 2.99
C GLY A 1096 -21.70 23.45 3.13
N GLN A 1097 -22.06 22.18 3.41
CA GLN A 1097 -23.44 21.77 3.64
C GLN A 1097 -23.94 22.26 4.99
N GLU A 1098 -25.13 22.86 5.02
CA GLU A 1098 -25.81 23.19 6.28
C GLU A 1098 -26.40 21.94 6.93
N LYS A 1099 -26.07 21.73 8.20
CA LYS A 1099 -26.65 20.70 9.07
C LYS A 1099 -27.34 21.32 10.25
N GLN A 1100 -28.37 20.62 10.74
CA GLN A 1100 -29.10 20.98 11.94
C GLN A 1100 -29.16 19.78 12.89
N GLN A 1101 -28.95 20.05 14.18
CA GLN A 1101 -29.14 19.09 15.27
C GLN A 1101 -30.05 19.74 16.32
N ALA A 1102 -31.02 19.00 16.84
CA ALA A 1102 -31.91 19.47 17.88
C ALA A 1102 -32.18 18.35 18.88
N GLY A 1103 -32.45 18.72 20.12
CA GLY A 1103 -32.69 17.77 21.20
C GLY A 1103 -33.07 18.45 22.50
N THR A 1104 -33.10 17.68 23.57
CA THR A 1104 -33.36 18.18 24.91
C THR A 1104 -32.12 18.09 25.78
N LEU A 1105 -31.98 19.04 26.70
CA LEU A 1105 -30.99 19.00 27.78
C LEU A 1105 -31.70 19.17 29.13
N VAL A 1106 -31.09 18.70 30.22
CA VAL A 1106 -31.59 18.86 31.59
C VAL A 1106 -30.64 19.78 32.37
N LEU A 1107 -31.18 20.87 32.93
CA LEU A 1107 -30.48 21.71 33.90
C LEU A 1107 -30.73 21.14 35.30
N LEU A 1108 -29.65 20.81 36.00
CA LEU A 1108 -29.66 20.29 37.37
C LEU A 1108 -29.07 21.34 38.33
N ARG A 1109 -29.60 21.44 39.54
CA ARG A 1109 -29.08 22.31 40.61
C ARG A 1109 -29.17 21.64 41.96
#